data_AF-M2TCB0-F1
#
_entry.id   AF-M2TCB0-F1
#
_cell.length_a   1.000
_cell.length_b   1.000
_cell.length_c   1.000
_cell.angle_alpha   90.00
_cell.angle_beta   90.00
_cell.angle_gamma   90.00
#
_symmetry.space_group_name_H-M   'P 1'
#
loop_
_entity.id
_entity.type
_entity.pdbx_description
1 polymer ?
#
loop_
_entity_poly.entity_id
_entity_poly.type
_entity_poly.pdbx_seq_one_letter_code
_entity_poly.pdbx_strand_id
1 'polypeptide(L)'
;MKSPDSPQYLPPQDPHYTYSSAHAHALDATQPTQPIQPPQSARLPYPHDAAFPKLENINEVLQAQQAQQALHANHVLNSPQPQPQSQSQSQQSKPNRLRKACDSCSIRKVKCDESGPPCRACVALEIPCTFDRPSRRRGPPNRHAEAIKRRRVAGIDSEGSAPESPTNAAHALAQLQSSQLQSSQLQSSQLAQLSAEEICALPTLNALIDDFFTYIHPLCPFPHEPSFREAWGRREDLTNPSFLALLASMIATLVASFPRKPRLHLNSQTRHEYPNHLALVDKCRDVCARARGPGYLDRPSLSVYDACTSYFLGLTGAYVFQWRPLRLYMAECLTIIRGLGLHKPELQGYTYLGGVPGAWGSSGPNYDGSREAKVDYITEEIGRRVFWTVFVGVRTIQQLGASFGELVIAPATPSEPLPPLPREVDDVHIFPHEIQPQQDGVVSMLTGFNINVRIYLSYSSLATAEMAFGIDEIFDWDRQQRVLQQSLQRCRQILQSIPEVLKVRPKTGKDSEVEPQKSYQPPVTEYAGMRDPAIDYYHKSDAPDSRRYEIQKANIYASHLATRSHLVEKYFLQLEKYRRTKAQASLQSSTNAIAAGIDKFVSDTTTDPEALEKIMSEEREQVVKDLLVVLSNIDMVNMEPNGDSFIQKIRSIASTLLDVPKERKGSVAQQHQDYLYKFLDILSKLERVSPEVSDPNGGSFDEESELRLWADLRDHQLRFQEHGGVYGF
;
A
#
# COMPACT_ATOMS: atom_id res chain seq x y z
N MET A 1 29.58 -66.84 -21.48
CA MET A 1 28.51 -67.64 -22.11
C MET A 1 27.29 -67.61 -21.19
N LYS A 2 26.08 -67.52 -21.77
CA LYS A 2 24.76 -67.88 -21.18
C LYS A 2 24.31 -67.23 -19.85
N SER A 3 23.25 -66.42 -19.95
CA SER A 3 22.10 -66.32 -19.02
C SER A 3 21.24 -67.62 -19.08
N PRO A 4 20.10 -67.82 -18.37
CA PRO A 4 19.05 -66.87 -17.91
C PRO A 4 18.73 -67.06 -16.39
N ASP A 5 17.55 -66.83 -15.77
CA ASP A 5 16.17 -66.52 -16.22
C ASP A 5 15.32 -65.82 -15.13
N SER A 6 14.02 -65.59 -15.40
CA SER A 6 12.99 -65.09 -14.46
C SER A 6 11.83 -66.09 -14.26
N PRO A 7 10.88 -65.82 -13.34
CA PRO A 7 9.47 -65.83 -13.76
C PRO A 7 8.59 -64.71 -13.14
N GLN A 8 7.40 -64.52 -13.71
CA GLN A 8 6.36 -63.56 -13.32
C GLN A 8 5.23 -64.22 -12.50
N TYR A 9 4.36 -63.42 -11.86
CA TYR A 9 3.01 -63.84 -11.45
C TYR A 9 1.99 -62.69 -11.59
N LEU A 10 0.71 -63.05 -11.75
CA LEU A 10 -0.46 -62.18 -12.03
C LEU A 10 -1.61 -62.42 -11.02
N PRO A 11 -2.67 -61.57 -10.97
CA PRO A 11 -3.58 -61.45 -9.81
C PRO A 11 -4.80 -62.40 -9.80
N PRO A 12 -5.54 -62.49 -8.66
CA PRO A 12 -6.81 -63.23 -8.53
C PRO A 12 -8.05 -62.45 -9.04
N GLN A 13 -9.21 -63.13 -9.09
CA GLN A 13 -10.47 -62.70 -9.73
C GLN A 13 -11.71 -62.80 -8.82
N ASP A 14 -12.83 -62.17 -9.22
CA ASP A 14 -14.17 -62.20 -8.58
C ASP A 14 -15.02 -63.47 -8.83
N PRO A 15 -15.98 -63.74 -7.91
CA PRO A 15 -17.32 -64.29 -8.20
C PRO A 15 -18.47 -63.49 -7.51
N HIS A 16 -19.73 -63.40 -7.98
CA HIS A 16 -20.44 -63.94 -9.15
C HIS A 16 -21.77 -63.16 -9.43
N TYR A 17 -22.32 -63.36 -10.64
CA TYR A 17 -23.73 -63.44 -11.14
C TYR A 17 -24.93 -63.40 -10.13
N THR A 18 -26.17 -63.01 -10.50
CA THR A 18 -26.96 -63.36 -11.73
C THR A 18 -28.00 -62.31 -12.23
N TYR A 19 -28.42 -62.44 -13.51
CA TYR A 19 -29.63 -61.86 -14.17
C TYR A 19 -30.94 -62.61 -13.73
N SER A 20 -32.21 -62.36 -14.14
CA SER A 20 -32.93 -61.57 -15.19
C SER A 20 -34.45 -61.44 -14.78
N SER A 21 -35.50 -60.97 -15.50
CA SER A 21 -35.76 -60.33 -16.83
C SER A 21 -37.21 -59.77 -16.93
N ALA A 22 -37.44 -58.73 -17.75
CA ALA A 22 -38.72 -58.34 -18.41
C ALA A 22 -39.95 -57.97 -17.50
N HIS A 23 -41.09 -57.40 -17.96
CA HIS A 23 -41.63 -57.06 -19.30
C HIS A 23 -42.33 -55.66 -19.27
N ALA A 24 -42.83 -55.17 -20.42
CA ALA A 24 -43.45 -53.84 -20.57
C ALA A 24 -44.96 -53.90 -20.87
N HIS A 25 -45.69 -52.80 -20.64
CA HIS A 25 -46.73 -52.23 -21.53
C HIS A 25 -47.17 -50.84 -21.02
N ALA A 26 -47.78 -50.02 -21.88
CA ALA A 26 -48.25 -48.66 -21.58
C ALA A 26 -49.76 -48.51 -21.77
N LEU A 27 -50.38 -47.49 -21.13
CA LEU A 27 -51.62 -46.82 -21.56
C LEU A 27 -51.83 -45.50 -20.76
N ASP A 28 -52.92 -44.79 -21.03
CA ASP A 28 -53.04 -43.32 -20.91
C ASP A 28 -54.14 -42.81 -19.93
N ALA A 29 -54.07 -41.50 -19.63
CA ALA A 29 -55.16 -40.57 -19.31
C ALA A 29 -55.69 -40.34 -17.86
N THR A 30 -56.05 -39.06 -17.64
CA THR A 30 -56.99 -38.45 -16.65
C THR A 30 -56.55 -37.98 -15.24
N GLN A 31 -57.25 -36.94 -14.77
CA GLN A 31 -57.05 -36.07 -13.59
C GLN A 31 -58.11 -36.40 -12.48
N PRO A 32 -58.39 -35.56 -11.44
CA PRO A 32 -57.62 -34.54 -10.69
C PRO A 32 -57.70 -34.73 -9.14
N THR A 33 -57.04 -33.86 -8.33
CA THR A 33 -57.54 -33.15 -7.10
C THR A 33 -56.43 -32.75 -6.08
N GLN A 34 -56.73 -31.81 -5.18
CA GLN A 34 -55.96 -31.39 -3.98
C GLN A 34 -56.86 -31.55 -2.72
N PRO A 35 -56.56 -31.06 -1.48
CA PRO A 35 -55.33 -30.47 -0.89
C PRO A 35 -54.99 -31.05 0.51
N ILE A 36 -54.06 -30.42 1.27
CA ILE A 36 -54.17 -30.03 2.72
C ILE A 36 -52.80 -29.52 3.29
N GLN A 37 -52.85 -28.54 4.20
CA GLN A 37 -51.75 -27.92 5.02
C GLN A 37 -52.03 -28.20 6.54
N PRO A 38 -51.31 -27.70 7.60
CA PRO A 38 -50.29 -26.63 7.77
C PRO A 38 -49.14 -27.10 8.73
N PRO A 39 -48.52 -26.30 9.66
CA PRO A 39 -48.25 -24.85 9.80
C PRO A 39 -46.72 -24.53 9.75
N GLN A 40 -46.18 -23.31 9.57
CA GLN A 40 -46.51 -21.89 9.90
C GLN A 40 -46.13 -21.36 11.30
N SER A 41 -45.06 -20.55 11.37
CA SER A 41 -44.91 -19.30 12.15
C SER A 41 -43.45 -18.78 12.02
N ALA A 42 -43.13 -17.48 12.04
CA ALA A 42 -43.90 -16.28 11.69
C ALA A 42 -42.90 -15.17 11.24
N ARG A 43 -43.29 -14.31 10.28
CA ARG A 43 -42.54 -13.08 9.91
C ARG A 43 -43.22 -11.85 10.50
N LEU A 44 -42.43 -10.83 10.87
CA LEU A 44 -42.93 -9.46 11.08
C LEU A 44 -42.79 -8.65 9.77
N PRO A 45 -43.74 -7.74 9.46
CA PRO A 45 -43.71 -6.97 8.21
C PRO A 45 -42.92 -5.67 8.34
N TYR A 46 -42.22 -5.30 7.27
CA TYR A 46 -41.79 -3.92 7.03
C TYR A 46 -42.82 -3.23 6.11
N PRO A 47 -43.15 -1.94 6.33
CA PRO A 47 -44.04 -1.19 5.46
C PRO A 47 -43.38 -0.87 4.11
N HIS A 48 -44.19 -0.87 3.07
CA HIS A 48 -43.80 -0.43 1.73
C HIS A 48 -44.21 1.03 1.48
N ASP A 49 -43.72 1.58 0.37
CA ASP A 49 -44.22 2.76 -0.33
C ASP A 49 -44.09 4.13 0.37
N ALA A 50 -42.84 4.60 0.43
CA ALA A 50 -42.54 6.00 0.13
C ALA A 50 -41.83 6.07 -1.23
N ALA A 51 -42.48 6.63 -2.25
CA ALA A 51 -41.92 6.70 -3.60
C ALA A 51 -40.82 7.79 -3.65
N PHE A 52 -39.56 7.36 -3.83
CA PHE A 52 -38.45 8.29 -4.10
C PHE A 52 -38.65 8.93 -5.49
N PRO A 53 -38.57 10.27 -5.62
CA PRO A 53 -38.58 10.91 -6.92
C PRO A 53 -37.32 10.54 -7.72
N LYS A 54 -37.46 10.40 -9.04
CA LYS A 54 -36.30 10.26 -9.93
C LYS A 54 -35.49 11.57 -9.91
N LEU A 55 -34.27 11.51 -9.37
CA LEU A 55 -33.32 12.62 -9.40
C LEU A 55 -32.48 12.50 -10.68
N GLU A 56 -32.74 13.37 -11.65
CA GLU A 56 -32.11 13.30 -12.99
C GLU A 56 -30.87 14.22 -13.13
N ASN A 57 -30.40 14.86 -12.04
CA ASN A 57 -29.31 15.83 -12.10
C ASN A 57 -28.38 15.77 -10.85
N ILE A 58 -27.08 15.56 -11.08
CA ILE A 58 -26.05 15.43 -10.04
C ILE A 58 -25.80 16.76 -9.29
N ASN A 59 -26.04 17.91 -9.92
CA ASN A 59 -25.75 19.22 -9.33
C ASN A 59 -26.60 19.54 -8.08
N GLU A 60 -27.82 18.99 -8.00
CA GLU A 60 -28.72 19.21 -6.85
C GLU A 60 -28.23 18.49 -5.59
N VAL A 61 -27.60 17.32 -5.75
CA VAL A 61 -26.98 16.56 -4.65
C VAL A 61 -25.84 17.37 -4.03
N LEU A 62 -25.00 18.00 -4.86
CA LEU A 62 -23.86 18.79 -4.41
C LEU A 62 -24.29 20.05 -3.63
N GLN A 63 -25.35 20.74 -4.08
CA GLN A 63 -25.92 21.88 -3.35
C GLN A 63 -26.56 21.47 -2.02
N ALA A 64 -27.27 20.34 -1.97
CA ALA A 64 -27.84 19.83 -0.72
C ALA A 64 -26.74 19.49 0.31
N GLN A 65 -25.61 18.95 -0.14
CA GLN A 65 -24.47 18.60 0.71
C GLN A 65 -23.77 19.85 1.28
N GLN A 66 -23.56 20.89 0.45
CA GLN A 66 -23.00 22.17 0.90
C GLN A 66 -23.90 22.88 1.93
N ALA A 67 -25.23 22.82 1.76
CA ALA A 67 -26.18 23.39 2.73
C ALA A 67 -26.08 22.71 4.11
N GLN A 68 -25.83 21.40 4.17
CA GLN A 68 -25.65 20.67 5.44
C GLN A 68 -24.31 20.99 6.14
N GLN A 69 -23.26 21.30 5.38
CA GLN A 69 -21.98 21.75 5.93
C GLN A 69 -22.08 23.16 6.54
N ALA A 70 -22.80 24.08 5.91
CA ALA A 70 -23.03 25.43 6.41
C ALA A 70 -23.76 25.47 7.78
N LEU A 71 -24.65 24.50 8.03
CA LEU A 71 -25.34 24.37 9.32
C LEU A 71 -24.41 23.91 10.46
N HIS A 72 -23.45 23.03 10.18
CA HIS A 72 -22.48 22.58 11.19
C HIS A 72 -21.46 23.66 11.58
N ALA A 73 -21.02 24.48 10.62
CA ALA A 73 -20.04 25.54 10.86
C ALA A 73 -20.50 26.59 11.90
N ASN A 74 -21.81 26.86 11.96
CA ASN A 74 -22.38 27.88 12.86
C ASN A 74 -22.35 27.50 14.36
N HIS A 75 -22.18 26.21 14.71
CA HIS A 75 -22.31 25.77 16.11
C HIS A 75 -21.00 25.82 16.92
N VAL A 76 -19.88 26.24 16.31
CA VAL A 76 -18.52 26.16 16.90
C VAL A 76 -18.02 27.51 17.45
N LEU A 77 -18.65 28.63 17.09
CA LEU A 77 -18.07 29.99 17.22
C LEU A 77 -18.38 30.77 18.52
N ASN A 78 -18.77 30.13 19.62
CA ASN A 78 -19.07 30.84 20.88
C ASN A 78 -18.66 30.10 22.17
N SER A 79 -17.48 30.41 22.71
CA SER A 79 -17.17 30.45 24.16
C SER A 79 -15.82 31.14 24.45
N PRO A 80 -15.60 31.80 25.62
CA PRO A 80 -14.49 32.74 25.81
C PRO A 80 -13.24 32.18 26.51
N GLN A 81 -12.12 32.91 26.41
CA GLN A 81 -10.84 32.66 27.10
C GLN A 81 -10.88 33.04 28.59
N PRO A 82 -9.88 32.62 29.40
CA PRO A 82 -8.75 33.52 29.69
C PRO A 82 -7.35 32.87 29.85
N GLN A 83 -6.31 33.71 29.86
CA GLN A 83 -4.92 33.46 30.33
C GLN A 83 -4.64 34.37 31.58
N PRO A 84 -3.43 34.46 32.20
CA PRO A 84 -2.14 33.78 31.96
C PRO A 84 -1.36 33.28 33.22
N GLN A 85 -0.25 32.53 32.98
CA GLN A 85 0.99 32.44 33.81
C GLN A 85 0.91 31.84 35.25
N SER A 86 1.95 31.25 35.86
CA SER A 86 3.32 30.84 35.43
C SER A 86 3.92 29.80 36.40
N GLN A 87 4.88 28.96 35.91
CA GLN A 87 6.09 28.35 36.55
C GLN A 87 6.10 27.95 38.06
N SER A 88 6.72 26.87 38.56
CA SER A 88 7.80 25.98 38.05
C SER A 88 7.92 24.65 38.84
N GLN A 89 8.52 23.59 38.24
CA GLN A 89 9.26 22.47 38.90
C GLN A 89 8.45 21.50 39.83
N SER A 90 8.77 20.21 40.02
CA SER A 90 9.76 19.29 39.39
C SER A 90 9.46 17.79 39.72
N GLN A 91 9.88 16.89 38.82
CA GLN A 91 10.34 15.49 39.08
C GLN A 91 9.39 14.32 39.48
N GLN A 92 9.75 13.15 38.91
CA GLN A 92 9.65 11.75 39.40
C GLN A 92 8.34 10.90 39.31
N SER A 93 8.54 9.70 38.74
CA SER A 93 7.85 8.39 38.92
C SER A 93 6.32 8.29 38.95
N LYS A 94 5.76 7.44 38.07
CA LYS A 94 4.40 6.86 38.20
C LYS A 94 4.42 5.59 39.08
N PRO A 95 3.77 5.56 40.25
CA PRO A 95 3.30 4.31 40.85
C PRO A 95 1.87 3.97 40.36
N ASN A 96 1.52 2.70 40.39
CA ASN A 96 0.22 2.20 39.95
C ASN A 96 -0.87 2.42 41.04
N ARG A 97 -2.14 2.57 40.62
CA ARG A 97 -3.37 2.59 41.44
C ARG A 97 -3.58 3.81 42.36
N LEU A 98 -4.68 4.56 42.17
CA LEU A 98 -5.15 5.63 43.08
C LEU A 98 -5.23 5.12 44.53
N ARG A 99 -4.76 5.90 45.51
CA ARG A 99 -4.78 5.54 46.93
C ARG A 99 -5.96 6.18 47.67
N LYS A 100 -6.14 5.78 48.93
CA LYS A 100 -7.14 6.36 49.85
C LYS A 100 -6.59 7.69 50.38
N ALA A 101 -7.37 8.77 50.36
CA ALA A 101 -7.01 10.02 51.06
C ALA A 101 -6.86 9.80 52.58
N CYS A 102 -5.94 10.53 53.23
CA CYS A 102 -5.72 10.41 54.67
C CYS A 102 -6.95 10.85 55.49
N ASP A 103 -7.07 10.34 56.71
CA ASP A 103 -8.27 10.52 57.52
C ASP A 103 -8.47 11.98 57.94
N SER A 104 -7.39 12.70 58.25
CA SER A 104 -7.41 14.13 58.58
C SER A 104 -7.88 15.02 57.42
N CYS A 105 -7.54 14.70 56.17
CA CYS A 105 -8.12 15.39 55.01
C CYS A 105 -9.55 14.92 54.69
N SER A 106 -9.83 13.63 54.85
CA SER A 106 -11.16 13.03 54.63
C SER A 106 -12.23 13.56 55.62
N ILE A 107 -11.87 13.77 56.89
CA ILE A 107 -12.73 14.36 57.92
C ILE A 107 -13.01 15.83 57.61
N ARG A 108 -11.97 16.60 57.26
CA ARG A 108 -12.07 18.02 56.92
C ARG A 108 -12.63 18.30 55.51
N LYS A 109 -12.87 17.25 54.71
CA LYS A 109 -13.32 17.31 53.30
C LYS A 109 -12.41 18.13 52.37
N VAL A 110 -11.12 18.21 52.67
CA VAL A 110 -10.12 18.91 51.84
C VAL A 110 -9.38 17.92 50.94
N LYS A 111 -8.86 18.39 49.80
CA LYS A 111 -8.07 17.56 48.88
C LYS A 111 -6.80 17.07 49.59
N CYS A 112 -6.57 15.77 49.57
CA CYS A 112 -5.31 15.16 49.98
C CYS A 112 -4.35 15.18 48.78
N ASP A 113 -3.09 15.54 49.01
CA ASP A 113 -2.03 15.59 47.99
C ASP A 113 -1.26 14.26 47.87
N GLU A 114 -1.55 13.28 48.74
CA GLU A 114 -1.07 11.88 48.69
C GLU A 114 0.47 11.69 48.70
N SER A 115 1.23 12.76 49.00
CA SER A 115 2.69 12.87 49.02
C SER A 115 3.43 12.05 50.10
N GLY A 116 2.77 11.05 50.68
CA GLY A 116 3.22 10.28 51.85
C GLY A 116 2.64 10.79 53.18
N PRO A 117 2.86 10.06 54.29
CA PRO A 117 2.55 10.54 55.63
C PRO A 117 3.76 11.28 56.24
N PRO A 118 3.63 12.52 56.74
CA PRO A 118 2.45 13.41 56.64
C PRO A 118 2.35 14.14 55.29
N CYS A 119 1.13 14.25 54.75
CA CYS A 119 0.88 14.99 53.51
C CYS A 119 0.91 16.51 53.75
N ARG A 120 1.13 17.33 52.71
CA ARG A 120 1.34 18.79 52.88
C ARG A 120 0.17 19.48 53.58
N ALA A 121 -1.06 19.05 53.33
CA ALA A 121 -2.27 19.57 53.98
C ALA A 121 -2.43 19.17 55.47
N CYS A 122 -1.59 18.27 55.98
CA CYS A 122 -1.47 17.98 57.42
C CYS A 122 -0.23 18.63 58.04
N VAL A 123 0.89 18.69 57.31
CA VAL A 123 2.12 19.40 57.72
C VAL A 123 1.85 20.88 57.96
N ALA A 124 1.25 21.57 56.98
CA ALA A 124 0.98 23.02 57.04
C ALA A 124 -0.08 23.42 58.10
N LEU A 125 -0.61 22.45 58.86
CA LEU A 125 -1.59 22.64 59.92
C LEU A 125 -1.21 21.84 61.19
N GLU A 126 0.03 21.35 61.28
CA GLU A 126 0.64 20.68 62.43
C GLU A 126 -0.19 19.57 63.10
N ILE A 127 -0.97 18.81 62.31
CA ILE A 127 -1.80 17.69 62.81
C ILE A 127 -1.35 16.32 62.30
N PRO A 128 -1.61 15.22 63.05
CA PRO A 128 -1.32 13.87 62.61
C PRO A 128 -2.03 13.50 61.29
N CYS A 129 -1.33 12.71 60.46
CA CYS A 129 -1.77 12.29 59.14
C CYS A 129 -1.90 10.76 59.06
N THR A 130 -3.02 10.25 59.58
CA THR A 130 -3.30 8.81 59.71
C THR A 130 -4.19 8.26 58.60
N PHE A 131 -4.27 6.93 58.50
CA PHE A 131 -5.10 6.20 57.52
C PHE A 131 -5.96 5.08 58.14
N ASP A 132 -5.91 4.93 59.46
CA ASP A 132 -6.42 3.80 60.25
C ASP A 132 -7.95 3.70 60.29
N ARG A 133 -8.68 4.74 59.86
CA ARG A 133 -10.15 4.76 59.91
C ARG A 133 -10.77 3.74 58.93
N PRO A 134 -11.56 2.77 59.42
CA PRO A 134 -12.21 1.78 58.58
C PRO A 134 -13.33 2.41 57.72
N SER A 135 -13.41 1.99 56.45
CA SER A 135 -14.33 2.57 55.47
C SER A 135 -15.76 2.04 55.63
N ARG A 136 -16.60 2.76 56.40
CA ARG A 136 -18.04 2.49 56.48
C ARG A 136 -18.77 3.03 55.23
N ARG A 137 -19.58 2.18 54.58
CA ARG A 137 -20.46 2.57 53.47
C ARG A 137 -21.47 3.64 53.93
N ARG A 138 -21.87 4.55 53.03
CA ARG A 138 -22.89 5.58 53.27
C ARG A 138 -24.08 5.37 52.34
N GLY A 139 -25.29 5.58 52.85
CA GLY A 139 -26.54 5.55 52.07
C GLY A 139 -27.29 4.21 52.12
N PRO A 140 -28.64 4.22 52.04
CA PRO A 140 -29.45 3.00 51.82
C PRO A 140 -29.14 2.33 50.47
N PRO A 141 -29.42 1.02 50.30
CA PRO A 141 -29.13 0.30 49.07
C PRO A 141 -30.00 0.79 47.89
N ASN A 142 -29.38 0.93 46.71
CA ASN A 142 -30.10 1.29 45.48
C ASN A 142 -30.94 0.10 44.98
N ARG A 143 -32.27 0.26 45.02
CA ARG A 143 -33.28 -0.77 44.67
C ARG A 143 -33.09 -1.38 43.27
N HIS A 144 -32.46 -0.68 42.33
CA HIS A 144 -32.20 -1.19 40.98
C HIS A 144 -31.11 -2.29 40.95
N ALA A 145 -30.16 -2.28 41.90
CA ALA A 145 -29.09 -3.28 41.97
C ALA A 145 -29.59 -4.64 42.48
N GLU A 146 -30.57 -4.67 43.39
CA GLU A 146 -31.19 -5.92 43.84
C GLU A 146 -32.00 -6.61 42.75
N ALA A 147 -32.74 -5.86 41.92
CA ALA A 147 -33.57 -6.41 40.86
C ALA A 147 -32.74 -7.23 39.85
N ILE A 148 -31.54 -6.74 39.51
CA ILE A 148 -30.58 -7.44 38.63
C ILE A 148 -30.02 -8.69 39.33
N LYS A 149 -29.73 -8.63 40.63
CA LYS A 149 -29.21 -9.77 41.39
C LYS A 149 -30.26 -10.89 41.54
N ARG A 150 -31.53 -10.56 41.80
CA ARG A 150 -32.61 -11.56 41.97
C ARG A 150 -32.84 -12.39 40.70
N ARG A 151 -32.74 -11.81 39.50
CA ARG A 151 -32.83 -12.55 38.22
C ARG A 151 -31.70 -13.55 37.98
N ARG A 152 -30.57 -13.47 38.69
CA ARG A 152 -29.46 -14.44 38.61
C ARG A 152 -29.48 -15.53 39.69
N VAL A 153 -30.44 -15.50 40.60
CA VAL A 153 -30.54 -16.47 41.72
C VAL A 153 -31.81 -17.34 41.61
N ALA A 154 -32.91 -16.82 41.05
CA ALA A 154 -34.17 -17.55 40.86
C ALA A 154 -34.12 -18.56 39.69
N GLY A 155 -33.14 -19.46 39.69
CA GLY A 155 -32.94 -20.45 38.61
C GLY A 155 -32.19 -21.73 39.01
N ILE A 156 -31.66 -21.84 40.23
CA ILE A 156 -31.09 -23.08 40.78
C ILE A 156 -31.50 -23.16 42.26
N ASP A 157 -32.50 -23.99 42.56
CA ASP A 157 -32.78 -24.55 43.89
C ASP A 157 -33.83 -25.66 43.75
N SER A 158 -33.41 -26.93 43.79
CA SER A 158 -34.04 -27.97 44.63
C SER A 158 -33.20 -29.26 44.64
N GLU A 159 -32.98 -29.78 45.85
CA GLU A 159 -32.76 -31.19 46.24
C GLU A 159 -31.61 -32.02 45.59
N GLY A 160 -30.65 -32.48 46.41
CA GLY A 160 -29.83 -33.66 46.05
C GLY A 160 -28.41 -33.81 46.64
N SER A 161 -28.30 -34.25 47.91
CA SER A 161 -27.21 -35.14 48.40
C SER A 161 -25.74 -34.64 48.49
N ALA A 162 -24.89 -35.54 49.02
CA ALA A 162 -23.57 -35.36 49.64
C ALA A 162 -22.38 -35.06 48.69
N PRO A 163 -21.18 -34.68 49.20
CA PRO A 163 -20.10 -34.11 48.39
C PRO A 163 -18.99 -35.12 48.00
N GLU A 164 -19.10 -35.77 46.84
CA GLU A 164 -18.04 -36.64 46.30
C GLU A 164 -17.74 -36.40 44.81
N SER A 165 -16.62 -35.72 44.51
CA SER A 165 -15.83 -35.99 43.28
C SER A 165 -14.45 -35.29 43.32
N PRO A 166 -13.32 -36.02 43.18
CA PRO A 166 -11.99 -35.41 43.00
C PRO A 166 -11.86 -34.62 41.69
N THR A 167 -12.74 -34.90 40.72
CA THR A 167 -12.66 -34.46 39.32
C THR A 167 -12.58 -32.93 39.17
N ASN A 168 -13.23 -32.15 40.04
CA ASN A 168 -13.20 -30.68 39.94
C ASN A 168 -11.82 -30.09 40.29
N ALA A 169 -11.10 -30.68 41.26
CA ALA A 169 -9.72 -30.28 41.56
C ALA A 169 -8.77 -30.70 40.43
N ALA A 170 -8.97 -31.92 39.88
CA ALA A 170 -8.24 -32.39 38.72
C ALA A 170 -8.48 -31.52 37.47
N HIS A 171 -9.70 -31.05 37.22
CA HIS A 171 -10.01 -30.17 36.09
C HIS A 171 -9.40 -28.77 36.25
N ALA A 172 -9.42 -28.21 37.46
CA ALA A 172 -8.76 -26.93 37.74
C ALA A 172 -7.23 -27.01 37.58
N LEU A 173 -6.61 -28.10 38.06
CA LEU A 173 -5.20 -28.38 37.84
C LEU A 173 -4.89 -28.65 36.36
N ALA A 174 -5.77 -29.34 35.63
CA ALA A 174 -5.62 -29.55 34.19
C ALA A 174 -5.73 -28.25 33.38
N GLN A 175 -6.55 -27.28 33.80
CA GLN A 175 -6.61 -25.95 33.18
C GLN A 175 -5.38 -25.08 33.51
N LEU A 176 -4.82 -25.23 34.71
CA LEU A 176 -3.55 -24.60 35.07
C LEU A 176 -2.37 -25.26 34.34
N GLN A 177 -2.37 -26.58 34.18
CA GLN A 177 -1.39 -27.29 33.35
C GLN A 177 -1.58 -27.00 31.86
N SER A 178 -2.80 -26.83 31.34
CA SER A 178 -2.99 -26.49 29.93
C SER A 178 -2.56 -25.06 29.62
N SER A 179 -2.77 -24.11 30.54
CA SER A 179 -2.26 -22.75 30.40
C SER A 179 -0.74 -22.66 30.63
N GLN A 180 -0.17 -23.47 31.54
CA GLN A 180 1.29 -23.64 31.64
C GLN A 180 1.87 -24.28 30.37
N LEU A 181 1.25 -25.33 29.83
CA LEU A 181 1.67 -26.00 28.60
C LEU A 181 1.55 -25.09 27.39
N GLN A 182 0.50 -24.28 27.27
CA GLN A 182 0.39 -23.23 26.25
C GLN A 182 1.49 -22.17 26.42
N SER A 183 1.78 -21.74 27.65
CA SER A 183 2.88 -20.79 27.90
C SER A 183 4.25 -21.40 27.62
N SER A 184 4.47 -22.69 27.88
CA SER A 184 5.71 -23.39 27.54
C SER A 184 5.82 -23.72 26.06
N GLN A 185 4.69 -23.94 25.36
CA GLN A 185 4.65 -24.08 23.90
C GLN A 185 4.94 -22.75 23.21
N LEU A 186 4.40 -21.64 23.72
CA LEU A 186 4.75 -20.28 23.31
C LEU A 186 6.23 -19.97 23.61
N GLN A 187 6.78 -20.43 24.73
CA GLN A 187 8.20 -20.27 25.03
C GLN A 187 9.11 -21.20 24.19
N SER A 188 8.68 -22.42 23.85
CA SER A 188 9.46 -23.31 22.98
C SER A 188 9.41 -22.89 21.51
N SER A 189 8.32 -22.24 21.05
CA SER A 189 8.28 -21.59 19.74
C SER A 189 8.98 -20.22 19.74
N GLN A 190 9.13 -19.54 20.89
CA GLN A 190 10.05 -18.42 21.06
C GLN A 190 11.54 -18.84 21.15
N LEU A 191 11.82 -20.10 21.42
CA LEU A 191 13.17 -20.70 21.35
C LEU A 191 13.51 -21.24 19.95
N ALA A 192 12.54 -21.34 19.05
CA ALA A 192 12.83 -21.52 17.62
C ALA A 192 13.42 -20.21 17.07
N GLN A 193 14.61 -20.31 16.48
CA GLN A 193 15.27 -19.16 15.86
C GLN A 193 14.48 -18.73 14.61
N LEU A 194 13.77 -17.61 14.72
CA LEU A 194 12.98 -17.01 13.65
C LEU A 194 13.88 -16.84 12.41
N SER A 195 13.42 -17.38 11.28
CA SER A 195 14.20 -17.53 10.05
C SER A 195 13.32 -17.35 8.81
N ALA A 196 13.92 -17.29 7.62
CA ALA A 196 13.17 -17.20 6.37
C ALA A 196 12.33 -18.47 6.10
N GLU A 197 12.77 -19.62 6.64
CA GLU A 197 12.11 -20.92 6.45
C GLU A 197 10.74 -21.03 7.15
N GLU A 198 10.36 -20.03 7.97
CA GLU A 198 8.97 -19.86 8.40
C GLU A 198 8.02 -19.39 7.28
N ILE A 199 8.52 -18.86 6.16
CA ILE A 199 7.70 -18.40 5.03
C ILE A 199 7.54 -19.52 4.01
N CYS A 200 8.66 -20.08 3.56
CA CYS A 200 8.73 -21.10 2.51
C CYS A 200 10.07 -21.87 2.64
N ALA A 201 10.15 -23.07 2.06
CA ALA A 201 11.41 -23.78 1.95
C ALA A 201 12.44 -23.00 1.11
N LEU A 202 13.74 -23.12 1.43
CA LEU A 202 14.83 -22.39 0.76
C LEU A 202 14.82 -22.44 -0.79
N PRO A 203 14.50 -23.56 -1.47
CA PRO A 203 14.43 -23.58 -2.93
C PRO A 203 13.34 -22.67 -3.50
N THR A 204 12.17 -22.63 -2.84
CA THR A 204 11.08 -21.71 -3.20
C THR A 204 11.48 -20.26 -2.90
N LEU A 205 12.15 -19.99 -1.77
CA LEU A 205 12.65 -18.64 -1.45
C LEU A 205 13.69 -18.14 -2.47
N ASN A 206 14.60 -18.99 -2.95
CA ASN A 206 15.55 -18.63 -4.01
C ASN A 206 14.80 -18.17 -5.28
N ALA A 207 13.82 -18.94 -5.75
CA ALA A 207 13.03 -18.60 -6.93
C ALA A 207 12.22 -17.29 -6.73
N LEU A 208 11.72 -17.04 -5.52
CA LEU A 208 11.02 -15.79 -5.18
C LEU A 208 11.96 -14.59 -5.08
N ILE A 209 13.21 -14.78 -4.64
CA ILE A 209 14.25 -13.74 -4.66
C ILE A 209 14.63 -13.40 -6.11
N ASP A 210 14.78 -14.40 -6.98
CA ASP A 210 15.07 -14.20 -8.40
C ASP A 210 13.92 -13.51 -9.16
N ASP A 211 12.67 -13.89 -8.88
CA ASP A 211 11.50 -13.17 -9.38
C ASP A 211 11.45 -11.72 -8.84
N PHE A 212 11.76 -11.48 -7.56
CA PHE A 212 11.82 -10.11 -7.02
C PHE A 212 12.82 -9.22 -7.79
N PHE A 213 14.06 -9.70 -7.99
CA PHE A 213 15.07 -8.93 -8.73
C PHE A 213 14.76 -8.85 -10.24
N THR A 214 14.03 -9.80 -10.81
CA THR A 214 13.61 -9.77 -12.22
C THR A 214 12.46 -8.79 -12.47
N TYR A 215 11.46 -8.71 -11.58
CA TYR A 215 10.22 -7.97 -11.85
C TYR A 215 9.96 -6.74 -10.97
N ILE A 216 10.43 -6.72 -9.72
CA ILE A 216 10.17 -5.62 -8.77
C ILE A 216 11.34 -4.62 -8.73
N HIS A 217 12.58 -5.12 -8.69
CA HIS A 217 13.79 -4.26 -8.64
C HIS A 217 13.90 -3.26 -9.81
N PRO A 218 13.51 -3.58 -11.07
CA PRO A 218 13.51 -2.59 -12.15
C PRO A 218 12.58 -1.38 -11.92
N LEU A 219 11.61 -1.50 -11.02
CA LEU A 219 10.70 -0.42 -10.60
C LEU A 219 11.12 0.22 -9.26
N CYS A 220 11.65 -0.59 -8.35
CA CYS A 220 12.11 -0.21 -7.00
C CYS A 220 13.56 -0.71 -6.81
N PRO A 221 14.60 0.03 -7.24
CA PRO A 221 15.96 -0.49 -7.44
C PRO A 221 16.77 -0.67 -6.14
N PHE A 222 16.21 -1.34 -5.15
CA PHE A 222 16.81 -1.71 -3.88
C PHE A 222 16.18 -3.03 -3.37
N PRO A 223 16.83 -3.77 -2.45
CA PRO A 223 18.17 -3.57 -1.92
C PRO A 223 19.27 -3.76 -2.99
N HIS A 224 20.51 -3.51 -2.60
CA HIS A 224 21.69 -3.74 -3.43
C HIS A 224 21.83 -5.23 -3.78
N GLU A 225 21.66 -5.62 -5.04
CA GLU A 225 21.50 -7.03 -5.44
C GLU A 225 22.69 -7.92 -5.03
N PRO A 226 23.96 -7.55 -5.27
CA PRO A 226 25.12 -8.38 -4.89
C PRO A 226 25.23 -8.59 -3.37
N SER A 227 25.13 -7.52 -2.58
CA SER A 227 25.26 -7.60 -1.12
C SER A 227 24.09 -8.34 -0.46
N PHE A 228 22.88 -8.19 -1.00
CA PHE A 228 21.72 -8.94 -0.55
C PHE A 228 21.89 -10.45 -0.82
N ARG A 229 22.37 -10.83 -2.02
CA ARG A 229 22.63 -12.22 -2.38
C ARG A 229 23.79 -12.83 -1.58
N GLU A 230 24.82 -12.05 -1.27
CA GLU A 230 25.92 -12.46 -0.39
C GLU A 230 25.43 -12.72 1.04
N ALA A 231 24.63 -11.82 1.61
CA ALA A 231 24.01 -11.98 2.92
C ALA A 231 23.06 -13.18 2.99
N TRP A 232 22.26 -13.40 1.93
CA TRP A 232 21.41 -14.57 1.79
C TRP A 232 22.22 -15.88 1.74
N GLY A 233 23.29 -15.92 0.95
CA GLY A 233 24.21 -17.05 0.89
C GLY A 233 24.92 -17.35 2.22
N ARG A 234 25.12 -16.34 3.06
CA ARG A 234 25.61 -16.47 4.45
C ARG A 234 24.55 -16.91 5.47
N ARG A 235 23.28 -17.09 5.09
CA ARG A 235 22.13 -17.29 5.99
C ARG A 235 22.01 -16.19 7.05
N GLU A 236 22.21 -14.92 6.66
CA GLU A 236 21.99 -13.77 7.55
C GLU A 236 20.52 -13.64 8.00
N ASP A 237 19.57 -14.36 7.40
CA ASP A 237 18.19 -14.46 7.91
C ASP A 237 18.10 -15.09 9.31
N LEU A 238 19.11 -15.87 9.72
CA LEU A 238 19.20 -16.45 11.05
C LEU A 238 19.76 -15.46 12.10
N THR A 239 20.65 -14.56 11.70
CA THR A 239 21.48 -13.74 12.62
C THR A 239 21.15 -12.26 12.60
N ASN A 240 20.56 -11.76 11.52
CA ASN A 240 20.31 -10.35 11.25
C ASN A 240 18.79 -10.10 11.11
N PRO A 241 18.09 -9.69 12.19
CA PRO A 241 16.64 -9.54 12.17
C PRO A 241 16.13 -8.45 11.20
N SER A 242 16.92 -7.42 10.91
CA SER A 242 16.57 -6.41 9.91
C SER A 242 16.71 -6.93 8.47
N PHE A 243 17.66 -7.84 8.22
CA PHE A 243 17.76 -8.55 6.94
C PHE A 243 16.59 -9.54 6.73
N LEU A 244 16.19 -10.30 7.77
CA LEU A 244 15.01 -11.16 7.68
C LEU A 244 13.72 -10.34 7.48
N ALA A 245 13.57 -9.22 8.18
CA ALA A 245 12.43 -8.32 7.98
C ALA A 245 12.39 -7.76 6.53
N LEU A 246 13.54 -7.36 6.00
CA LEU A 246 13.69 -6.94 4.61
C LEU A 246 13.26 -8.02 3.62
N LEU A 247 13.85 -9.22 3.71
CA LEU A 247 13.50 -10.37 2.87
C LEU A 247 12.00 -10.68 2.93
N ALA A 248 11.43 -10.76 4.13
CA ALA A 248 10.00 -11.01 4.31
C ALA A 248 9.13 -9.93 3.65
N SER A 249 9.50 -8.65 3.73
CA SER A 249 8.78 -7.55 3.07
C SER A 249 8.93 -7.55 1.54
N MET A 250 10.09 -7.97 1.01
CA MET A 250 10.33 -8.15 -0.43
C MET A 250 9.42 -9.25 -0.98
N ILE A 251 9.34 -10.40 -0.31
CA ILE A 251 8.46 -11.50 -0.73
C ILE A 251 6.98 -11.09 -0.59
N ALA A 252 6.58 -10.39 0.48
CA ALA A 252 5.23 -9.85 0.60
C ALA A 252 4.86 -8.93 -0.57
N THR A 253 5.80 -8.09 -1.02
CA THR A 253 5.60 -7.16 -2.15
C THR A 253 5.46 -7.91 -3.47
N LEU A 254 6.29 -8.94 -3.72
CA LEU A 254 6.20 -9.79 -4.91
C LEU A 254 4.88 -10.56 -4.96
N VAL A 255 4.46 -11.16 -3.85
CA VAL A 255 3.21 -11.97 -3.79
C VAL A 255 1.98 -11.10 -3.94
N ALA A 256 1.99 -9.87 -3.41
CA ALA A 256 0.88 -8.93 -3.56
C ALA A 256 0.78 -8.30 -4.97
N SER A 257 1.91 -8.15 -5.68
CA SER A 257 1.94 -7.59 -7.04
C SER A 257 1.72 -8.64 -8.13
N PHE A 258 2.27 -9.84 -7.96
CA PHE A 258 2.24 -10.93 -8.94
C PHE A 258 1.74 -12.25 -8.35
N PRO A 259 0.51 -12.35 -7.80
CA PRO A 259 0.05 -13.58 -7.15
C PRO A 259 0.25 -14.85 -7.99
N ARG A 260 0.04 -14.79 -9.32
CA ARG A 260 0.22 -15.95 -10.20
C ARG A 260 1.66 -16.51 -10.22
N LYS A 261 2.70 -15.71 -9.99
CA LYS A 261 4.11 -16.15 -10.10
C LYS A 261 4.55 -17.02 -8.89
N PRO A 262 4.46 -16.58 -7.63
CA PRO A 262 4.77 -17.40 -6.46
C PRO A 262 4.00 -18.73 -6.40
N ARG A 263 2.73 -18.75 -6.84
CA ARG A 263 1.90 -19.96 -6.84
C ARG A 263 2.41 -21.07 -7.77
N LEU A 264 3.29 -20.76 -8.72
CA LEU A 264 4.02 -21.76 -9.52
C LEU A 264 5.17 -22.41 -8.72
N HIS A 265 5.84 -21.64 -7.85
CA HIS A 265 6.97 -22.10 -7.01
C HIS A 265 6.52 -22.81 -5.72
N LEU A 266 5.24 -22.71 -5.35
CA LEU A 266 4.65 -23.45 -4.24
C LEU A 266 4.41 -24.92 -4.63
N ASN A 267 4.98 -25.84 -3.84
CA ASN A 267 4.75 -27.28 -3.95
C ASN A 267 3.35 -27.66 -3.43
N SER A 268 2.89 -28.90 -3.68
CA SER A 268 1.55 -29.35 -3.28
C SER A 268 1.25 -29.18 -1.79
N GLN A 269 2.24 -29.34 -0.91
CA GLN A 269 2.07 -29.18 0.53
C GLN A 269 1.84 -27.71 0.93
N THR A 270 2.71 -26.80 0.47
CA THR A 270 2.61 -25.36 0.74
C THR A 270 1.42 -24.69 0.03
N ARG A 271 0.92 -25.26 -1.08
CA ARG A 271 -0.36 -24.85 -1.71
C ARG A 271 -1.56 -25.02 -0.76
N HIS A 272 -1.54 -25.98 0.16
CA HIS A 272 -2.61 -26.18 1.14
C HIS A 272 -2.47 -25.25 2.37
N GLU A 273 -1.26 -24.81 2.70
CA GLU A 273 -1.00 -23.82 3.76
C GLU A 273 -1.45 -22.41 3.35
N TYR A 274 -1.30 -22.08 2.06
CA TYR A 274 -1.67 -20.78 1.49
C TYR A 274 -2.89 -20.89 0.55
N PRO A 275 -4.13 -20.85 1.07
CA PRO A 275 -5.34 -21.01 0.25
C PRO A 275 -5.56 -19.88 -0.78
N ASN A 276 -4.97 -18.71 -0.56
CA ASN A 276 -4.89 -17.61 -1.51
C ASN A 276 -3.57 -16.83 -1.32
N HIS A 277 -3.27 -15.91 -2.22
CA HIS A 277 -2.06 -15.09 -2.14
C HIS A 277 -1.97 -14.23 -0.88
N LEU A 278 -3.12 -13.74 -0.38
CA LEU A 278 -3.18 -12.90 0.82
C LEU A 278 -2.70 -13.64 2.07
N ALA A 279 -2.96 -14.94 2.19
CA ALA A 279 -2.45 -15.76 3.29
C ALA A 279 -0.91 -15.79 3.33
N LEU A 280 -0.25 -15.88 2.16
CA LEU A 280 1.21 -15.82 2.07
C LEU A 280 1.73 -14.39 2.33
N VAL A 281 1.05 -13.36 1.83
CA VAL A 281 1.37 -11.95 2.13
C VAL A 281 1.31 -11.67 3.64
N ASP A 282 0.25 -12.13 4.32
CA ASP A 282 0.08 -11.91 5.76
C ASP A 282 1.02 -12.78 6.61
N LYS A 283 1.41 -13.99 6.16
CA LYS A 283 2.49 -14.75 6.80
C LYS A 283 3.86 -14.06 6.64
N CYS A 284 4.16 -13.51 5.47
CA CYS A 284 5.36 -12.68 5.27
C CYS A 284 5.35 -11.44 6.19
N ARG A 285 4.18 -10.80 6.38
CA ARG A 285 4.01 -9.67 7.30
C ARG A 285 4.18 -10.07 8.77
N ASP A 286 3.69 -11.23 9.20
CA ASP A 286 3.93 -11.77 10.56
C ASP A 286 5.44 -11.96 10.82
N VAL A 287 6.13 -12.66 9.92
CA VAL A 287 7.60 -12.89 10.03
C VAL A 287 8.35 -11.56 10.05
N CYS A 288 7.98 -10.62 9.17
CA CYS A 288 8.55 -9.26 9.16
C CYS A 288 8.30 -8.49 10.47
N ALA A 289 7.09 -8.56 11.03
CA ALA A 289 6.72 -7.87 12.26
C ALA A 289 7.39 -8.47 13.50
N ARG A 290 7.57 -9.79 13.53
CA ARG A 290 8.28 -10.51 14.60
C ARG A 290 9.80 -10.28 14.53
N ALA A 291 10.37 -10.25 13.33
CA ALA A 291 11.79 -9.95 13.11
C ALA A 291 12.12 -8.50 13.47
N ARG A 292 11.29 -7.53 13.07
CA ARG A 292 11.35 -6.15 13.59
C ARG A 292 11.21 -6.16 15.11
N GLY A 293 10.10 -6.66 15.64
CA GLY A 293 9.83 -6.71 17.08
C GLY A 293 9.57 -5.34 17.73
N PRO A 294 9.30 -5.30 19.04
CA PRO A 294 9.02 -4.06 19.76
C PRO A 294 10.26 -3.17 19.88
N GLY A 295 10.06 -1.84 19.81
CA GLY A 295 11.13 -0.84 19.98
C GLY A 295 12.21 -0.86 18.91
N TYR A 296 11.93 -1.42 17.71
CA TYR A 296 12.97 -1.60 16.68
C TYR A 296 13.54 -0.27 16.15
N LEU A 297 12.73 0.81 16.15
CA LEU A 297 13.16 2.17 15.79
C LEU A 297 14.14 2.78 16.81
N ASP A 298 14.15 2.30 18.05
CA ASP A 298 15.05 2.77 19.11
C ASP A 298 16.40 2.02 19.13
N ARG A 299 16.64 1.12 18.16
CA ARG A 299 17.86 0.29 18.11
C ARG A 299 19.07 1.09 17.60
N PRO A 300 20.27 0.92 18.21
CA PRO A 300 21.51 1.48 17.66
C PRO A 300 21.94 0.83 16.33
N SER A 301 21.28 -0.25 15.91
CA SER A 301 21.49 -0.95 14.64
C SER A 301 20.46 -0.57 13.56
N LEU A 302 19.66 0.48 13.76
CA LEU A 302 18.69 0.94 12.76
C LEU A 302 19.42 1.32 11.46
N SER A 303 18.94 0.79 10.34
CA SER A 303 19.68 0.76 9.07
C SER A 303 18.83 1.23 7.88
N VAL A 304 19.48 1.43 6.73
CA VAL A 304 18.76 1.73 5.48
C VAL A 304 17.85 0.56 5.05
N TYR A 305 18.15 -0.68 5.45
CA TYR A 305 17.30 -1.84 5.20
C TYR A 305 15.99 -1.78 5.99
N ASP A 306 15.96 -1.15 7.17
CA ASP A 306 14.72 -0.92 7.89
C ASP A 306 13.82 0.07 7.13
N ALA A 307 14.40 1.11 6.50
CA ALA A 307 13.67 2.01 5.60
C ALA A 307 13.16 1.30 4.32
N CYS A 308 13.98 0.44 3.71
CA CYS A 308 13.57 -0.41 2.58
C CYS A 308 12.37 -1.29 2.97
N THR A 309 12.44 -1.91 4.14
CA THR A 309 11.37 -2.74 4.71
C THR A 309 10.08 -1.95 4.89
N SER A 310 10.15 -0.71 5.39
CA SER A 310 9.00 0.19 5.49
C SER A 310 8.42 0.50 4.11
N TYR A 311 9.25 0.82 3.11
CA TYR A 311 8.77 1.03 1.74
C TYR A 311 7.98 -0.19 1.22
N PHE A 312 8.55 -1.39 1.36
CA PHE A 312 7.93 -2.63 0.87
C PHE A 312 6.64 -2.99 1.61
N LEU A 313 6.58 -2.82 2.93
CA LEU A 313 5.32 -2.98 3.68
C LEU A 313 4.24 -1.98 3.23
N GLY A 314 4.64 -0.74 2.91
CA GLY A 314 3.75 0.29 2.36
C GLY A 314 3.25 -0.04 0.95
N LEU A 315 4.14 -0.51 0.06
CA LEU A 315 3.82 -0.89 -1.31
C LEU A 315 2.98 -2.17 -1.38
N THR A 316 3.29 -3.16 -0.53
CA THR A 316 2.41 -4.32 -0.28
C THR A 316 1.01 -3.85 0.12
N GLY A 317 0.94 -2.83 1.00
CA GLY A 317 -0.32 -2.17 1.38
C GLY A 317 -1.07 -1.55 0.21
N ALA A 318 -0.39 -1.00 -0.80
CA ALA A 318 -1.03 -0.49 -2.01
C ALA A 318 -1.70 -1.60 -2.82
N TYR A 319 -0.97 -2.67 -3.13
CA TYR A 319 -1.46 -3.76 -3.98
C TYR A 319 -2.66 -4.52 -3.37
N VAL A 320 -2.73 -4.66 -2.04
CA VAL A 320 -3.88 -5.29 -1.35
C VAL A 320 -4.98 -4.29 -0.91
N PHE A 321 -4.96 -3.07 -1.48
CA PHE A 321 -5.92 -1.97 -1.23
C PHE A 321 -6.00 -1.47 0.24
N GLN A 322 -4.93 -1.67 1.02
CA GLN A 322 -4.79 -1.26 2.42
C GLN A 322 -4.08 0.10 2.55
N TRP A 323 -4.79 1.18 2.21
CA TRP A 323 -4.25 2.55 2.15
C TRP A 323 -3.79 3.13 3.50
N ARG A 324 -4.32 2.69 4.64
CA ARG A 324 -3.84 3.14 5.96
C ARG A 324 -2.43 2.59 6.27
N PRO A 325 -2.16 1.27 6.17
CA PRO A 325 -0.80 0.74 6.18
C PRO A 325 0.14 1.41 5.18
N LEU A 326 -0.29 1.64 3.93
CA LEU A 326 0.49 2.36 2.91
C LEU A 326 1.05 3.68 3.45
N ARG A 327 0.16 4.57 3.93
CA ARG A 327 0.54 5.90 4.43
C ARG A 327 1.50 5.84 5.61
N LEU A 328 1.19 4.99 6.60
CA LEU A 328 2.00 4.88 7.80
C LEU A 328 3.41 4.36 7.49
N TYR A 329 3.53 3.32 6.67
CA TYR A 329 4.82 2.74 6.33
C TYR A 329 5.64 3.59 5.34
N MET A 330 5.01 4.30 4.40
CA MET A 330 5.71 5.27 3.54
C MET A 330 6.21 6.49 4.33
N ALA A 331 5.44 6.96 5.33
CA ALA A 331 5.88 8.01 6.25
C ALA A 331 7.02 7.54 7.17
N GLU A 332 6.93 6.30 7.69
CA GLU A 332 7.99 5.64 8.47
C GLU A 332 9.28 5.54 7.66
N CYS A 333 9.21 5.11 6.39
CA CYS A 333 10.33 5.05 5.46
C CYS A 333 11.05 6.40 5.32
N LEU A 334 10.32 7.48 5.01
CA LEU A 334 10.88 8.84 4.94
C LEU A 334 11.46 9.31 6.28
N THR A 335 10.87 8.88 7.40
CA THR A 335 11.34 9.23 8.75
C THR A 335 12.66 8.54 9.07
N ILE A 336 12.84 7.26 8.70
CA ILE A 336 14.12 6.54 8.86
C ILE A 336 15.20 7.15 7.94
N ILE A 337 14.90 7.41 6.67
CA ILE A 337 15.84 8.09 5.74
C ILE A 337 16.25 9.49 6.25
N ARG A 338 15.33 10.21 6.90
CA ARG A 338 15.63 11.49 7.57
C ARG A 338 16.49 11.31 8.82
N GLY A 339 16.13 10.38 9.70
CA GLY A 339 16.86 10.10 10.94
C GLY A 339 18.29 9.59 10.73
N LEU A 340 18.51 8.77 9.69
CA LEU A 340 19.83 8.29 9.28
C LEU A 340 20.64 9.34 8.49
N GLY A 341 20.09 10.52 8.20
CA GLY A 341 20.75 11.57 7.43
C GLY A 341 20.87 11.33 5.92
N LEU A 342 20.43 10.17 5.42
CA LEU A 342 20.61 9.68 4.02
C LEU A 342 19.88 10.51 2.94
N HIS A 343 19.28 11.64 3.31
CA HIS A 343 18.67 12.62 2.43
C HIS A 343 19.61 13.81 2.13
N LYS A 344 20.71 13.96 2.87
CA LYS A 344 21.64 15.08 2.70
C LYS A 344 22.52 14.89 1.45
N PRO A 345 22.90 15.98 0.74
CA PRO A 345 23.96 15.93 -0.25
C PRO A 345 25.33 15.72 0.41
N GLU A 346 26.27 15.12 -0.33
CA GLU A 346 27.62 14.68 0.12
C GLU A 346 28.43 15.74 0.90
N LEU A 347 28.16 17.03 0.69
CA LEU A 347 28.85 18.17 1.34
C LEU A 347 28.30 18.54 2.72
N GLN A 348 27.20 17.94 3.18
CA GLN A 348 26.61 18.20 4.49
C GLN A 348 26.76 16.98 5.41
N GLY A 349 27.76 17.02 6.28
CA GLY A 349 28.11 15.94 7.20
C GLY A 349 26.92 15.31 7.94
N TYR A 350 27.01 13.99 8.12
CA TYR A 350 26.03 13.20 8.86
C TYR A 350 26.03 13.61 10.34
N THR A 351 24.99 14.35 10.74
CA THR A 351 24.81 14.79 12.13
C THR A 351 24.25 13.62 12.93
N TYR A 352 25.12 12.90 13.64
CA TYR A 352 24.70 11.79 14.49
C TYR A 352 23.68 12.28 15.53
N LEU A 353 22.45 11.77 15.49
CA LEU A 353 21.34 12.19 16.35
C LEU A 353 21.56 11.73 17.80
N GLY A 354 22.40 12.47 18.51
CA GLY A 354 22.74 12.29 19.92
C GLY A 354 23.47 13.49 20.53
N GLY A 355 24.17 14.29 19.72
CA GLY A 355 24.79 15.54 20.15
C GLY A 355 23.85 16.74 20.06
N VAL A 356 23.26 17.17 21.18
CA VAL A 356 22.55 18.45 21.26
C VAL A 356 23.59 19.59 21.36
N PRO A 357 23.49 20.68 20.57
CA PRO A 357 24.37 21.83 20.74
C PRO A 357 24.31 22.41 22.16
N GLY A 358 25.48 22.75 22.73
CA GLY A 358 25.63 23.19 24.13
C GLY A 358 24.83 24.44 24.53
N ALA A 359 24.25 25.16 23.57
CA ALA A 359 23.38 26.32 23.77
C ALA A 359 22.11 26.04 24.62
N TRP A 360 21.72 24.78 24.81
CA TRP A 360 20.60 24.36 25.67
C TRP A 360 21.01 23.80 27.04
N GLY A 361 22.20 24.15 27.53
CA GLY A 361 22.60 23.87 28.92
C GLY A 361 22.82 22.38 29.24
N SER A 362 22.97 21.56 28.21
CA SER A 362 23.33 20.14 28.36
C SER A 362 24.76 20.05 28.88
N SER A 363 24.92 19.65 30.15
CA SER A 363 26.22 19.28 30.73
C SER A 363 26.63 17.85 30.30
N GLY A 364 26.52 17.57 29.00
CA GLY A 364 27.13 16.40 28.38
C GLY A 364 28.64 16.60 28.18
N PRO A 365 29.36 15.57 27.69
CA PRO A 365 30.71 15.78 27.16
C PRO A 365 30.67 16.81 26.02
N ASN A 366 31.76 17.56 25.83
CA ASN A 366 31.87 18.52 24.74
C ASN A 366 31.51 17.88 23.40
N TYR A 367 30.74 18.58 22.58
CA TYR A 367 30.44 18.19 21.21
C TYR A 367 31.75 18.22 20.39
N ASP A 368 32.41 17.07 20.29
CA ASP A 368 33.57 16.86 19.45
C ASP A 368 33.14 16.96 17.98
N GLY A 369 33.55 18.05 17.34
CA GLY A 369 33.11 18.37 15.98
C GLY A 369 33.63 17.35 14.97
N SER A 370 32.75 16.93 14.06
CA SER A 370 33.10 16.20 12.83
C SER A 370 34.02 14.97 13.02
N ARG A 371 33.57 14.00 13.83
CA ARG A 371 33.72 12.58 13.42
C ARG A 371 32.56 12.20 12.50
N GLU A 372 32.57 12.80 11.31
CA GLU A 372 31.68 12.41 10.21
C GLU A 372 31.96 10.96 9.85
N ALA A 373 31.06 10.06 10.25
CA ALA A 373 31.08 8.69 9.76
C ALA A 373 30.75 8.75 8.26
N LYS A 374 31.77 8.63 7.40
CA LYS A 374 31.56 8.51 5.96
C LYS A 374 30.74 7.23 5.72
N VAL A 375 29.46 7.42 5.43
CA VAL A 375 28.55 6.36 5.02
C VAL A 375 29.14 5.67 3.78
N ASP A 376 29.05 4.35 3.74
CA ASP A 376 29.54 3.55 2.62
C ASP A 376 28.68 3.81 1.37
N TYR A 377 29.26 3.62 0.19
CA TYR A 377 28.58 3.99 -1.06
C TYR A 377 27.34 3.14 -1.37
N ILE A 378 27.23 1.93 -0.81
CA ILE A 378 26.06 1.07 -0.95
C ILE A 378 24.91 1.63 -0.11
N THR A 379 25.15 1.92 1.17
CA THR A 379 24.14 2.56 2.05
C THR A 379 23.72 3.94 1.52
N GLU A 380 24.65 4.72 0.97
CA GLU A 380 24.33 6.00 0.31
C GLU A 380 23.39 5.82 -0.89
N GLU A 381 23.74 4.96 -1.86
CA GLU A 381 22.93 4.79 -3.07
C GLU A 381 21.59 4.11 -2.77
N ILE A 382 21.52 3.14 -1.85
CA ILE A 382 20.22 2.62 -1.37
C ILE A 382 19.40 3.77 -0.77
N GLY A 383 19.98 4.64 0.07
CA GLY A 383 19.28 5.77 0.68
C GLY A 383 18.66 6.73 -0.35
N ARG A 384 19.44 7.08 -1.38
CA ARG A 384 18.98 7.90 -2.53
C ARG A 384 17.85 7.21 -3.29
N ARG A 385 18.02 5.93 -3.65
CA ARG A 385 17.02 5.16 -4.43
C ARG A 385 15.71 4.99 -3.66
N VAL A 386 15.77 4.66 -2.37
CA VAL A 386 14.59 4.56 -1.49
C VAL A 386 13.84 5.89 -1.43
N PHE A 387 14.54 7.00 -1.16
CA PHE A 387 13.92 8.34 -1.13
C PHE A 387 13.18 8.66 -2.45
N TRP A 388 13.85 8.49 -3.58
CA TRP A 388 13.27 8.82 -4.88
C TRP A 388 12.14 7.88 -5.30
N THR A 389 12.14 6.63 -4.82
CA THR A 389 11.04 5.69 -5.06
C THR A 389 9.82 6.02 -4.21
N VAL A 390 10.00 6.51 -2.97
CA VAL A 390 8.88 7.13 -2.22
C VAL A 390 8.38 8.37 -2.96
N PHE A 391 9.26 9.25 -3.46
CA PHE A 391 8.86 10.44 -4.21
C PHE A 391 7.98 10.11 -5.43
N VAL A 392 8.39 9.13 -6.25
CA VAL A 392 7.59 8.63 -7.39
C VAL A 392 6.24 8.07 -6.94
N GLY A 393 6.21 7.29 -5.85
CA GLY A 393 4.97 6.76 -5.28
C GLY A 393 4.01 7.86 -4.81
N VAL A 394 4.51 8.80 -3.99
CA VAL A 394 3.73 9.96 -3.49
C VAL A 394 3.21 10.82 -4.63
N ARG A 395 4.04 11.10 -5.63
CA ARG A 395 3.64 11.90 -6.81
C ARG A 395 2.60 11.17 -7.67
N THR A 396 2.70 9.85 -7.80
CA THR A 396 1.67 9.03 -8.46
C THR A 396 0.33 9.11 -7.72
N ILE A 397 0.34 8.96 -6.39
CA ILE A 397 -0.86 9.06 -5.55
C ILE A 397 -1.52 10.44 -5.68
N GLN A 398 -0.71 11.52 -5.72
CA GLN A 398 -1.17 12.89 -5.95
C GLN A 398 -1.77 13.11 -7.36
N GLN A 399 -1.21 12.49 -8.41
CA GLN A 399 -1.79 12.57 -9.75
C GLN A 399 -3.14 11.85 -9.87
N LEU A 400 -3.33 10.78 -9.09
CA LEU A 400 -4.61 10.08 -8.94
C LEU A 400 -5.60 10.80 -7.99
N GLY A 401 -5.30 12.05 -7.61
CA GLY A 401 -6.14 12.96 -6.84
C GLY A 401 -6.08 12.81 -5.32
N ALA A 402 -5.35 11.82 -4.80
CA ALA A 402 -5.25 11.58 -3.37
C ALA A 402 -4.07 12.35 -2.74
N SER A 403 -4.33 13.04 -1.62
CA SER A 403 -3.31 13.80 -0.88
C SER A 403 -3.35 13.48 0.60
N PHE A 404 -2.18 13.21 1.19
CA PHE A 404 -2.04 12.71 2.56
C PHE A 404 -0.96 13.51 3.30
N GLY A 405 -1.30 14.12 4.44
CA GLY A 405 -0.43 15.05 5.16
C GLY A 405 0.91 14.42 5.60
N GLU A 406 0.85 13.20 6.11
CA GLU A 406 2.03 12.42 6.51
C GLU A 406 2.97 12.01 5.36
N LEU A 407 2.54 12.18 4.10
CA LEU A 407 3.35 11.90 2.90
C LEU A 407 3.84 13.16 2.17
N VAL A 408 3.69 14.35 2.77
CA VAL A 408 4.16 15.60 2.14
C VAL A 408 5.69 15.61 2.07
N ILE A 409 6.22 15.64 0.85
CA ILE A 409 7.63 15.90 0.55
C ILE A 409 7.77 17.38 0.20
N ALA A 410 8.52 18.12 1.01
CA ALA A 410 8.75 19.54 0.82
C ALA A 410 9.50 19.84 -0.50
N PRO A 411 9.23 20.98 -1.17
CA PRO A 411 10.05 21.46 -2.28
C PRO A 411 11.50 21.70 -1.87
N ALA A 412 12.43 21.49 -2.80
CA ALA A 412 13.84 21.83 -2.58
C ALA A 412 14.01 23.33 -2.26
N THR A 413 14.80 23.64 -1.23
CA THR A 413 15.24 25.00 -0.91
C THR A 413 16.76 25.11 -0.96
N PRO A 414 17.36 26.31 -1.04
CA PRO A 414 18.83 26.46 -0.99
C PRO A 414 19.46 25.98 0.33
N SER A 415 18.69 26.00 1.43
CA SER A 415 19.08 25.49 2.75
C SER A 415 18.87 23.97 2.91
N GLU A 416 17.84 23.44 2.26
CA GLU A 416 17.38 22.05 2.39
C GLU A 416 17.04 21.54 0.97
N PRO A 417 18.05 21.14 0.18
CA PRO A 417 17.85 20.60 -1.15
C PRO A 417 17.30 19.17 -1.08
N LEU A 418 16.67 18.71 -2.17
CA LEU A 418 16.39 17.29 -2.34
C LEU A 418 17.71 16.50 -2.51
N PRO A 419 17.74 15.19 -2.17
CA PRO A 419 18.93 14.36 -2.38
C PRO A 419 19.29 14.33 -3.87
N PRO A 420 20.56 14.13 -4.25
CA PRO A 420 20.91 13.88 -5.65
C PRO A 420 20.15 12.66 -6.20
N LEU A 421 19.97 12.60 -7.51
CA LEU A 421 19.49 11.39 -8.17
C LEU A 421 20.50 10.24 -7.93
N PRO A 422 20.05 8.97 -7.83
CA PRO A 422 20.93 7.82 -7.84
C PRO A 422 21.90 7.85 -9.02
N ARG A 423 23.13 7.36 -8.79
CA ARG A 423 24.14 7.24 -9.85
C ARG A 423 23.64 6.22 -10.89
N GLU A 424 23.81 6.54 -12.18
CA GLU A 424 23.43 5.66 -13.30
C GLU A 424 24.54 4.62 -13.54
N VAL A 425 24.72 3.77 -12.53
CA VAL A 425 25.71 2.71 -12.41
C VAL A 425 25.02 1.49 -11.80
N ASP A 426 25.25 0.31 -12.36
CA ASP A 426 24.63 -0.92 -11.90
C ASP A 426 25.30 -1.47 -10.62
N ASP A 427 24.52 -2.17 -9.81
CA ASP A 427 24.92 -2.65 -8.47
C ASP A 427 26.23 -3.48 -8.48
N VAL A 428 26.51 -4.20 -9.55
CA VAL A 428 27.75 -4.99 -9.71
C VAL A 428 29.04 -4.14 -9.73
N HIS A 429 28.92 -2.82 -9.89
CA HIS A 429 30.03 -1.85 -9.90
C HIS A 429 30.06 -0.97 -8.63
N ILE A 430 29.15 -1.17 -7.67
CA ILE A 430 29.06 -0.36 -6.44
C ILE A 430 29.58 -1.17 -5.24
N PHE A 431 30.63 -0.67 -4.60
CA PHE A 431 31.30 -1.32 -3.47
C PHE A 431 31.25 -0.40 -2.22
N PRO A 432 31.44 -0.91 -0.99
CA PRO A 432 31.37 -0.08 0.22
C PRO A 432 32.34 1.11 0.24
N HIS A 433 33.44 1.05 -0.53
CA HIS A 433 34.56 1.99 -0.47
C HIS A 433 34.86 2.69 -1.80
N GLU A 434 34.27 2.23 -2.92
CA GLU A 434 34.43 2.82 -4.25
C GLU A 434 33.19 2.57 -5.12
N ILE A 435 33.02 3.38 -6.17
CA ILE A 435 32.06 3.13 -7.24
C ILE A 435 32.86 3.09 -8.54
N GLN A 436 32.83 1.94 -9.22
CA GLN A 436 33.47 1.75 -10.51
C GLN A 436 32.58 2.32 -11.63
N PRO A 437 33.14 2.76 -12.76
CA PRO A 437 32.35 3.30 -13.87
C PRO A 437 31.48 2.19 -14.51
N GLN A 438 30.27 2.58 -14.93
CA GLN A 438 29.43 1.77 -15.81
C GLN A 438 30.19 1.43 -17.11
N GLN A 439 30.00 0.23 -17.64
CA GLN A 439 30.70 -0.23 -18.85
C GLN A 439 30.31 0.58 -20.10
N ASP A 440 31.31 0.95 -20.92
CA ASP A 440 31.10 1.74 -22.14
C ASP A 440 30.09 1.07 -23.09
N GLY A 441 29.05 1.82 -23.47
CA GLY A 441 27.96 1.35 -24.33
C GLY A 441 26.84 0.59 -23.61
N VAL A 442 27.01 0.21 -22.33
CA VAL A 442 25.98 -0.44 -21.52
C VAL A 442 25.20 0.62 -20.73
N VAL A 443 23.94 0.84 -21.11
CA VAL A 443 23.00 1.67 -20.32
C VAL A 443 22.83 1.03 -18.94
N SER A 444 22.78 1.83 -17.87
CA SER A 444 22.49 1.28 -16.54
C SER A 444 21.00 1.04 -16.36
N MET A 445 20.66 -0.01 -15.59
CA MET A 445 19.29 -0.23 -15.11
C MET A 445 18.75 0.93 -14.28
N LEU A 446 19.60 1.77 -13.69
CA LEU A 446 19.17 2.97 -12.96
C LEU A 446 18.76 4.12 -13.89
N THR A 447 19.16 4.12 -15.17
CA THR A 447 18.78 5.16 -16.14
C THR A 447 17.27 5.23 -16.34
N GLY A 448 16.58 4.09 -16.46
CA GLY A 448 15.12 4.06 -16.63
C GLY A 448 14.36 4.55 -15.40
N PHE A 449 14.82 4.19 -14.20
CA PHE A 449 14.31 4.73 -12.94
C PHE A 449 14.51 6.25 -12.85
N ASN A 450 15.71 6.76 -13.15
CA ASN A 450 15.99 8.19 -13.13
C ASN A 450 15.18 8.98 -14.17
N ILE A 451 14.88 8.39 -15.34
CA ILE A 451 13.94 8.98 -16.31
C ILE A 451 12.54 9.09 -15.71
N ASN A 452 12.06 8.07 -14.99
CA ASN A 452 10.77 8.11 -14.31
C ASN A 452 10.72 9.22 -13.24
N VAL A 453 11.77 9.34 -12.42
CA VAL A 453 11.91 10.43 -11.43
C VAL A 453 11.90 11.81 -12.12
N ARG A 454 12.62 11.98 -13.24
CA ARG A 454 12.65 13.22 -14.02
C ARG A 454 11.27 13.63 -14.54
N ILE A 455 10.42 12.65 -14.91
CA ILE A 455 9.02 12.92 -15.33
C ILE A 455 8.23 13.57 -14.19
N TYR A 456 8.26 12.98 -12.99
CA TYR A 456 7.57 13.55 -11.82
C TYR A 456 8.19 14.86 -11.33
N LEU A 457 9.47 15.11 -11.62
CA LEU A 457 10.10 16.41 -11.37
C LEU A 457 9.69 17.51 -12.34
N SER A 458 9.20 17.20 -13.56
CA SER A 458 8.93 18.19 -14.61
C SER A 458 7.95 19.30 -14.17
N TYR A 459 6.97 18.92 -13.33
CA TYR A 459 5.93 19.79 -12.77
C TYR A 459 6.17 20.23 -11.32
N SER A 460 7.39 20.09 -10.78
CA SER A 460 7.72 20.52 -9.41
C SER A 460 7.39 21.99 -9.14
N SER A 461 7.47 22.86 -10.17
CA SER A 461 7.06 24.27 -10.10
C SER A 461 5.56 24.43 -9.82
N LEU A 462 4.71 23.58 -10.40
CA LEU A 462 3.27 23.55 -10.15
C LEU A 462 2.98 23.01 -8.74
N ALA A 463 3.53 21.84 -8.40
CA ALA A 463 3.32 21.22 -7.09
C ALA A 463 3.82 22.09 -5.91
N THR A 464 4.82 22.95 -6.14
CA THR A 464 5.28 23.95 -5.16
C THR A 464 4.25 25.08 -4.99
N ALA A 465 3.65 25.57 -6.07
CA ALA A 465 2.60 26.58 -6.00
C ALA A 465 1.35 26.04 -5.28
N GLU A 466 0.94 24.81 -5.58
CA GLU A 466 -0.21 24.17 -4.90
C GLU A 466 0.00 23.99 -3.40
N MET A 467 1.23 23.68 -2.96
CA MET A 467 1.55 23.60 -1.53
C MET A 467 1.50 24.98 -0.84
N ALA A 468 1.75 26.07 -1.58
CA ALA A 468 1.74 27.42 -1.04
C ALA A 468 0.37 28.11 -1.08
N PHE A 469 -0.45 27.84 -2.09
CA PHE A 469 -1.73 28.54 -2.34
C PHE A 469 -2.98 27.65 -2.24
N GLY A 470 -2.82 26.33 -2.14
CA GLY A 470 -3.91 25.35 -2.19
C GLY A 470 -3.95 24.59 -3.52
N ILE A 471 -4.44 23.35 -3.46
CA ILE A 471 -4.72 22.53 -4.64
C ILE A 471 -5.90 23.15 -5.39
N ASP A 472 -5.76 23.30 -6.71
CA ASP A 472 -6.76 23.86 -7.63
C ASP A 472 -7.30 25.26 -7.30
N GLU A 473 -6.57 26.04 -6.50
CA GLU A 473 -6.88 27.46 -6.29
C GLU A 473 -6.31 28.38 -7.37
N ILE A 474 -7.02 29.49 -7.60
CA ILE A 474 -6.65 30.51 -8.59
C ILE A 474 -6.11 31.73 -7.84
N PHE A 475 -4.86 32.11 -8.12
CA PHE A 475 -4.16 33.21 -7.45
C PHE A 475 -3.52 34.20 -8.44
N ASP A 476 -2.91 33.70 -9.52
CA ASP A 476 -2.23 34.48 -10.56
C ASP A 476 -2.34 33.65 -11.86
N TRP A 477 -3.44 33.85 -12.59
CA TRP A 477 -3.83 32.95 -13.68
C TRP A 477 -2.79 32.93 -14.80
N ASP A 478 -2.27 34.09 -15.20
CA ASP A 478 -1.23 34.21 -16.24
C ASP A 478 0.07 33.49 -15.82
N ARG A 479 0.44 33.52 -14.54
CA ARG A 479 1.56 32.71 -14.02
C ARG A 479 1.23 31.23 -13.92
N GLN A 480 0.02 30.85 -13.52
CA GLN A 480 -0.43 29.45 -13.50
C GLN A 480 -0.40 28.84 -14.92
N GLN A 481 -0.90 29.56 -15.93
CA GLN A 481 -0.80 29.19 -17.34
C GLN A 481 0.65 28.97 -17.78
N ARG A 482 1.54 29.93 -17.50
CA ARG A 482 2.98 29.80 -17.82
C ARG A 482 3.64 28.60 -17.11
N VAL A 483 3.29 28.35 -15.84
CA VAL A 483 3.80 27.20 -15.07
C VAL A 483 3.31 25.87 -15.64
N LEU A 484 2.04 25.77 -16.03
CA LEU A 484 1.46 24.59 -16.69
C LEU A 484 2.12 24.32 -18.06
N GLN A 485 2.24 25.36 -18.90
CA GLN A 485 2.90 25.30 -20.21
C GLN A 485 4.36 24.82 -20.10
N GLN A 486 5.14 25.41 -19.19
CA GLN A 486 6.53 24.99 -18.96
C GLN A 486 6.64 23.57 -18.40
N SER A 487 5.74 23.18 -17.50
CA SER A 487 5.73 21.83 -16.91
C SER A 487 5.46 20.75 -17.96
N LEU A 488 4.54 21.03 -18.89
CA LEU A 488 4.22 20.17 -20.03
C LEU A 488 5.38 20.11 -21.04
N GLN A 489 5.98 21.26 -21.39
CA GLN A 489 7.14 21.31 -22.29
C GLN A 489 8.32 20.49 -21.75
N ARG A 490 8.66 20.68 -20.46
CA ARG A 490 9.68 19.87 -19.77
C ARG A 490 9.34 18.38 -19.80
N CYS A 491 8.09 18.02 -19.54
CA CYS A 491 7.64 16.62 -19.60
C CYS A 491 7.89 16.02 -21.00
N ARG A 492 7.42 16.70 -22.06
CA ARG A 492 7.60 16.26 -23.46
C ARG A 492 9.08 16.13 -23.86
N GLN A 493 9.96 16.97 -23.33
CA GLN A 493 11.39 16.93 -23.65
C GLN A 493 12.13 15.69 -23.09
N ILE A 494 11.67 15.10 -21.98
CA ILE A 494 12.39 13.99 -21.32
C ILE A 494 12.56 12.74 -22.22
N LEU A 495 11.58 12.43 -23.07
CA LEU A 495 11.68 11.29 -24.00
C LEU A 495 12.46 11.60 -25.28
N GLN A 496 12.97 12.83 -25.48
CA GLN A 496 13.79 13.16 -26.65
C GLN A 496 15.21 12.58 -26.56
N SER A 497 15.75 12.48 -25.34
CA SER A 497 17.10 11.96 -25.06
C SER A 497 17.09 10.55 -24.43
N ILE A 498 16.00 9.78 -24.59
CA ILE A 498 15.90 8.43 -24.06
C ILE A 498 16.84 7.45 -24.82
N PRO A 499 17.59 6.57 -24.13
CA PRO A 499 18.45 5.58 -24.79
C PRO A 499 17.66 4.59 -25.67
N GLU A 500 18.29 4.07 -26.73
CA GLU A 500 17.65 3.13 -27.67
C GLU A 500 17.04 1.90 -26.99
N VAL A 501 17.72 1.33 -25.99
CA VAL A 501 17.23 0.15 -25.26
C VAL A 501 15.93 0.41 -24.48
N LEU A 502 15.64 1.69 -24.15
CA LEU A 502 14.43 2.13 -23.46
C LEU A 502 13.36 2.73 -24.41
N LYS A 503 13.54 2.65 -25.74
CA LYS A 503 12.51 3.08 -26.70
C LYS A 503 11.48 1.98 -26.95
N VAL A 504 10.20 2.37 -26.98
CA VAL A 504 9.13 1.54 -27.56
C VAL A 504 9.24 1.64 -29.08
N ARG A 505 9.36 0.49 -29.75
CA ARG A 505 9.39 0.39 -31.22
C ARG A 505 8.07 -0.17 -31.72
N PRO A 506 7.53 0.29 -32.87
CA PRO A 506 6.37 -0.36 -33.49
C PRO A 506 6.68 -1.81 -33.87
N LYS A 507 5.80 -2.74 -33.53
CA LYS A 507 5.81 -4.14 -34.00
C LYS A 507 5.50 -4.19 -35.49
N THR A 508 6.49 -3.86 -36.32
CA THR A 508 6.41 -3.96 -37.78
C THR A 508 6.22 -5.41 -38.20
N GLY A 509 5.14 -5.74 -38.93
CA GLY A 509 4.79 -7.10 -39.38
C GLY A 509 5.73 -7.69 -40.43
N LYS A 510 7.00 -7.87 -40.07
CA LYS A 510 8.00 -8.68 -40.78
C LYS A 510 8.67 -9.70 -39.87
N ASP A 511 8.77 -9.41 -38.58
CA ASP A 511 9.05 -10.41 -37.53
C ASP A 511 7.75 -11.16 -37.21
N SER A 512 7.15 -11.73 -38.26
CA SER A 512 5.96 -12.58 -38.23
C SER A 512 6.29 -13.99 -38.67
N GLU A 513 7.49 -14.46 -38.30
CA GLU A 513 7.60 -15.87 -37.93
C GLU A 513 6.71 -16.07 -36.70
N VAL A 514 5.77 -17.01 -36.82
CA VAL A 514 4.84 -17.31 -35.75
C VAL A 514 5.57 -18.12 -34.68
N GLU A 515 6.18 -17.43 -33.73
CA GLU A 515 6.25 -17.93 -32.35
C GLU A 515 4.80 -18.30 -31.97
N PRO A 516 4.45 -19.60 -31.84
CA PRO A 516 3.11 -19.95 -31.39
C PRO A 516 2.94 -19.40 -29.97
N GLN A 517 1.70 -19.12 -29.58
CA GLN A 517 1.34 -18.70 -28.22
C GLN A 517 1.72 -19.80 -27.22
N LYS A 518 2.99 -19.81 -26.78
CA LYS A 518 3.59 -20.85 -25.94
C LYS A 518 2.92 -20.86 -24.57
N SER A 519 1.96 -21.75 -24.42
CA SER A 519 1.50 -22.21 -23.11
C SER A 519 2.72 -22.65 -22.30
N TYR A 520 2.92 -21.99 -21.16
CA TYR A 520 4.09 -22.21 -20.31
C TYR A 520 4.05 -23.64 -19.75
N GLN A 521 4.88 -24.52 -20.30
CA GLN A 521 5.27 -25.75 -19.62
C GLN A 521 6.41 -25.40 -18.65
N PRO A 522 6.25 -25.68 -17.34
CA PRO A 522 7.31 -25.44 -16.38
C PRO A 522 8.53 -26.31 -16.69
N PRO A 523 9.77 -25.82 -16.47
CA PRO A 523 10.96 -26.62 -16.66
C PRO A 523 10.94 -27.80 -15.68
N VAL A 524 10.99 -29.02 -16.22
CA VAL A 524 11.08 -30.24 -15.42
C VAL A 524 12.47 -30.27 -14.77
N THR A 525 12.56 -29.87 -13.51
CA THR A 525 13.83 -29.90 -12.76
C THR A 525 14.20 -31.34 -12.41
N GLU A 526 15.00 -31.96 -13.27
CA GLU A 526 15.60 -33.27 -12.99
C GLU A 526 16.51 -33.20 -11.75
N TYR A 527 16.23 -34.04 -10.76
CA TYR A 527 17.05 -34.19 -9.56
C TYR A 527 18.33 -35.00 -9.88
N ALA A 528 19.39 -34.34 -10.36
CA ALA A 528 20.70 -34.97 -10.52
C ALA A 528 21.86 -33.99 -10.24
N GLY A 529 22.73 -34.36 -9.29
CA GLY A 529 23.72 -33.48 -8.66
C GLY A 529 24.91 -32.99 -9.52
N MET A 530 25.59 -31.98 -8.95
CA MET A 530 26.92 -31.46 -9.29
C MET A 530 27.23 -31.24 -10.79
N ARG A 531 26.94 -30.03 -11.27
CA ARG A 531 27.65 -29.43 -12.41
C ARG A 531 27.88 -27.93 -12.21
N ASP A 532 28.83 -27.41 -12.99
CA ASP A 532 29.40 -26.06 -12.84
C ASP A 532 28.41 -24.96 -13.28
N PRO A 533 28.09 -23.97 -12.43
CA PRO A 533 27.17 -22.88 -12.77
C PRO A 533 27.59 -22.01 -13.97
N ALA A 534 28.86 -22.04 -14.40
CA ALA A 534 29.38 -21.13 -15.42
C ALA A 534 28.86 -21.38 -16.85
N ILE A 535 28.24 -22.54 -17.14
CA ILE A 535 27.97 -22.98 -18.53
C ILE A 535 26.52 -22.73 -18.98
N ASP A 536 25.52 -22.83 -18.10
CA ASP A 536 24.10 -22.73 -18.47
C ASP A 536 23.64 -21.30 -18.85
N TYR A 537 24.48 -20.28 -18.64
CA TYR A 537 24.15 -18.88 -18.92
C TYR A 537 23.93 -18.57 -20.42
N TYR A 538 24.36 -19.46 -21.33
CA TYR A 538 24.39 -19.20 -22.78
C TYR A 538 23.20 -19.75 -23.58
N HIS A 539 22.26 -20.49 -22.97
CA HIS A 539 21.24 -21.26 -23.72
C HIS A 539 19.77 -21.02 -23.34
N LYS A 540 19.42 -19.84 -22.83
CA LYS A 540 18.01 -19.36 -22.80
C LYS A 540 17.90 -18.03 -23.54
N SER A 541 17.13 -18.02 -24.62
CA SER A 541 17.04 -16.94 -25.62
C SER A 541 16.15 -15.77 -25.19
N ASP A 542 16.22 -15.38 -23.92
CA ASP A 542 15.53 -14.20 -23.37
C ASP A 542 16.34 -13.72 -22.15
N ALA A 543 17.36 -12.89 -22.40
CA ALA A 543 18.29 -12.45 -21.38
C ALA A 543 17.56 -11.65 -20.28
N PRO A 544 17.84 -11.88 -18.98
CA PRO A 544 17.05 -11.29 -17.90
C PRO A 544 16.98 -9.76 -17.97
N ASP A 545 18.08 -9.12 -18.35
CA ASP A 545 18.16 -7.66 -18.48
C ASP A 545 17.22 -7.11 -19.56
N SER A 546 17.03 -7.84 -20.67
CA SER A 546 16.07 -7.49 -21.73
C SER A 546 14.66 -7.29 -21.15
N ARG A 547 14.24 -8.23 -20.28
CA ARG A 547 12.96 -8.15 -19.58
C ARG A 547 12.93 -7.02 -18.56
N ARG A 548 14.02 -6.81 -17.80
CA ARG A 548 14.14 -5.66 -16.87
C ARG A 548 13.96 -4.32 -17.61
N TYR A 549 14.48 -4.17 -18.83
CA TYR A 549 14.27 -2.98 -19.67
C TYR A 549 12.82 -2.81 -20.16
N GLU A 550 12.17 -3.87 -20.66
CA GLU A 550 10.77 -3.78 -21.11
C GLU A 550 9.80 -3.37 -19.98
N ILE A 551 10.05 -3.86 -18.76
CA ILE A 551 9.31 -3.45 -17.55
C ILE A 551 9.48 -1.95 -17.26
N GLN A 552 10.69 -1.42 -17.46
CA GLN A 552 10.94 0.01 -17.33
C GLN A 552 10.30 0.84 -18.44
N LYS A 553 10.22 0.34 -19.69
CA LYS A 553 9.47 1.01 -20.77
C LYS A 553 8.02 1.21 -20.39
N ALA A 554 7.37 0.16 -19.85
CA ALA A 554 5.99 0.25 -19.38
C ALA A 554 5.83 1.39 -18.35
N ASN A 555 6.67 1.40 -17.31
CA ASN A 555 6.61 2.42 -16.25
C ASN A 555 6.85 3.85 -16.79
N ILE A 556 7.93 4.03 -17.57
CA ILE A 556 8.34 5.33 -18.13
C ILE A 556 7.23 5.91 -19.00
N TYR A 557 6.73 5.16 -19.98
CA TYR A 557 5.75 5.69 -20.92
C TYR A 557 4.38 5.91 -20.27
N ALA A 558 3.92 5.02 -19.37
CA ALA A 558 2.66 5.25 -18.66
C ALA A 558 2.75 6.45 -17.70
N SER A 559 3.86 6.63 -16.98
CA SER A 559 4.06 7.78 -16.10
C SER A 559 4.22 9.09 -16.88
N HIS A 560 4.85 9.06 -18.06
CA HIS A 560 4.94 10.19 -18.98
C HIS A 560 3.56 10.64 -19.46
N LEU A 561 2.75 9.70 -19.95
CA LEU A 561 1.43 9.96 -20.49
C LEU A 561 0.44 10.39 -19.40
N ALA A 562 0.47 9.75 -18.23
CA ALA A 562 -0.33 10.19 -17.08
C ALA A 562 0.06 11.59 -16.60
N THR A 563 1.35 11.92 -16.56
CA THR A 563 1.81 13.28 -16.19
C THR A 563 1.40 14.33 -17.21
N ARG A 564 1.44 14.01 -18.52
CA ARG A 564 0.93 14.89 -19.59
C ARG A 564 -0.58 15.09 -19.48
N SER A 565 -1.34 14.01 -19.30
CA SER A 565 -2.79 14.06 -19.08
C SER A 565 -3.13 14.92 -17.85
N HIS A 566 -2.50 14.66 -16.71
CA HIS A 566 -2.71 15.40 -15.46
C HIS A 566 -2.51 16.91 -15.66
N LEU A 567 -1.43 17.33 -16.35
CA LEU A 567 -1.17 18.74 -16.62
C LEU A 567 -2.22 19.39 -17.54
N VAL A 568 -2.74 18.65 -18.51
CA VAL A 568 -3.78 19.13 -19.45
C VAL A 568 -5.15 19.23 -18.76
N GLU A 569 -5.57 18.21 -18.03
CA GLU A 569 -6.84 18.24 -17.28
C GLU A 569 -6.83 19.34 -16.23
N LYS A 570 -5.70 19.54 -15.55
CA LYS A 570 -5.51 20.60 -14.56
C LYS A 570 -5.55 22.00 -15.17
N TYR A 571 -5.02 22.18 -16.38
CA TYR A 571 -5.19 23.42 -17.13
C TYR A 571 -6.67 23.71 -17.43
N PHE A 572 -7.43 22.72 -17.92
CA PHE A 572 -8.84 22.91 -18.25
C PHE A 572 -9.71 23.15 -17.00
N LEU A 573 -9.46 22.44 -15.90
CA LEU A 573 -10.14 22.65 -14.61
C LEU A 573 -9.92 24.06 -14.07
N GLN A 574 -8.67 24.54 -14.07
CA GLN A 574 -8.34 25.88 -13.58
C GLN A 574 -8.82 26.98 -14.54
N LEU A 575 -8.80 26.74 -15.85
CA LEU A 575 -9.38 27.64 -16.86
C LEU A 575 -10.90 27.78 -16.69
N GLU A 576 -11.62 26.69 -16.41
CA GLU A 576 -13.05 26.77 -16.13
C GLU A 576 -13.33 27.52 -14.83
N LYS A 577 -12.58 27.24 -13.74
CA LYS A 577 -12.69 27.97 -12.48
C LYS A 577 -12.44 29.46 -12.67
N TYR A 578 -11.38 29.85 -13.38
CA TYR A 578 -11.11 31.25 -13.75
C TYR A 578 -12.24 31.88 -14.58
N ARG A 579 -12.75 31.18 -15.60
CA ARG A 579 -13.89 31.65 -16.42
C ARG A 579 -15.15 31.89 -15.57
N ARG A 580 -15.48 30.97 -14.66
CA ARG A 580 -16.60 31.10 -13.71
C ARG A 580 -16.41 32.29 -12.76
N THR A 581 -15.24 32.43 -12.14
CA THR A 581 -14.92 33.56 -11.25
C THR A 581 -14.96 34.91 -11.99
N LYS A 582 -14.43 34.99 -13.20
CA LYS A 582 -14.46 36.21 -14.04
C LYS A 582 -15.89 36.61 -14.42
N ALA A 583 -16.74 35.65 -14.74
CA ALA A 583 -18.16 35.90 -15.00
C ALA A 583 -18.87 36.43 -13.73
N GLN A 584 -18.66 35.80 -12.58
CA GLN A 584 -19.20 36.26 -11.30
C GLN A 584 -18.72 37.68 -10.94
N ALA A 585 -17.43 37.97 -11.12
CA ALA A 585 -16.88 39.31 -10.92
C ALA A 585 -17.53 40.35 -11.84
N SER A 586 -17.76 40.02 -13.12
CA SER A 586 -18.46 40.93 -14.05
C SER A 586 -19.91 41.23 -13.64
N LEU A 587 -20.61 40.26 -13.02
CA LEU A 587 -21.96 40.42 -12.48
C LEU A 587 -21.98 41.23 -11.17
N GLN A 588 -20.90 41.20 -10.39
CA GLN A 588 -20.74 41.94 -9.13
C GLN A 588 -20.08 43.33 -9.30
N SER A 589 -19.52 43.62 -10.47
CA SER A 589 -18.79 44.87 -10.79
C SER A 589 -19.63 46.16 -10.77
N SER A 590 -20.89 46.08 -10.35
CA SER A 590 -21.77 47.23 -10.10
C SER A 590 -21.45 48.00 -8.80
N THR A 591 -20.58 47.49 -7.91
CA THR A 591 -20.36 48.07 -6.57
C THR A 591 -18.92 48.35 -6.13
N ASN A 592 -17.87 47.74 -6.71
CA ASN A 592 -16.48 47.94 -6.24
C ASN A 592 -15.44 47.99 -7.38
N ALA A 593 -15.23 49.17 -7.96
CA ALA A 593 -14.35 49.37 -9.12
C ALA A 593 -12.86 49.66 -8.79
N ILE A 594 -12.47 49.68 -7.50
CA ILE A 594 -11.19 50.30 -7.06
C ILE A 594 -9.98 49.35 -7.17
N ALA A 595 -10.18 48.03 -7.16
CA ALA A 595 -9.08 47.06 -7.18
C ALA A 595 -8.39 46.88 -8.56
N ALA A 596 -9.09 47.13 -9.66
CA ALA A 596 -8.67 46.80 -11.03
C ALA A 596 -7.57 47.72 -11.64
N GLY A 597 -6.87 48.49 -10.80
CA GLY A 597 -5.88 49.48 -11.23
C GLY A 597 -4.43 49.01 -11.30
N ILE A 598 -4.09 47.90 -10.63
CA ILE A 598 -2.68 47.51 -10.39
C ILE A 598 -2.13 46.61 -11.50
N ASP A 599 -2.92 45.69 -12.03
CA ASP A 599 -2.47 44.68 -13.03
C ASP A 599 -1.93 45.33 -14.32
N LYS A 600 -2.39 46.53 -14.67
CA LYS A 600 -1.98 47.29 -15.87
C LYS A 600 -0.52 47.77 -15.88
N PHE A 601 0.24 47.53 -14.82
CA PHE A 601 1.65 47.93 -14.70
C PHE A 601 2.63 46.76 -14.69
N VAL A 602 2.16 45.50 -14.84
CA VAL A 602 3.03 44.34 -15.01
C VAL A 602 3.33 44.13 -16.49
N SER A 603 4.60 43.94 -16.85
CA SER A 603 5.05 43.91 -18.24
C SER A 603 4.50 42.71 -19.02
N ASP A 604 3.93 42.97 -20.20
CA ASP A 604 3.49 41.93 -21.13
C ASP A 604 4.66 41.02 -21.56
N THR A 605 4.57 39.77 -21.11
CA THR A 605 5.16 38.61 -21.79
C THR A 605 4.02 37.64 -22.05
N THR A 606 3.28 37.95 -23.11
CA THR A 606 2.02 37.30 -23.47
C THR A 606 2.26 35.88 -23.96
N THR A 607 1.98 34.91 -23.09
CA THR A 607 1.50 33.61 -23.58
C THR A 607 0.11 33.87 -24.16
N ASP A 608 -0.04 33.77 -25.48
CA ASP A 608 -1.34 33.82 -26.14
C ASP A 608 -2.26 32.75 -25.52
N PRO A 609 -3.37 33.14 -24.85
CA PRO A 609 -4.21 32.20 -24.12
C PRO A 609 -5.02 31.31 -25.06
N GLU A 610 -5.36 31.77 -26.26
CA GLU A 610 -6.08 30.97 -27.26
C GLU A 610 -5.13 29.95 -27.90
N ALA A 611 -3.89 30.33 -28.19
CA ALA A 611 -2.86 29.40 -28.62
C ALA A 611 -2.53 28.35 -27.54
N LEU A 612 -2.51 28.73 -26.26
CA LEU A 612 -2.29 27.78 -25.16
C LEU A 612 -3.47 26.81 -24.99
N GLU A 613 -4.72 27.28 -25.07
CA GLU A 613 -5.91 26.42 -25.00
C GLU A 613 -5.94 25.42 -26.16
N LYS A 614 -5.57 25.87 -27.36
CA LYS A 614 -5.37 25.00 -28.53
C LYS A 614 -4.29 23.95 -28.29
N ILE A 615 -3.09 24.35 -27.83
CA ILE A 615 -1.98 23.42 -27.53
C ILE A 615 -2.42 22.36 -26.50
N MET A 616 -3.15 22.75 -25.46
CA MET A 616 -3.65 21.83 -24.43
C MET A 616 -4.73 20.88 -24.99
N SER A 617 -5.60 21.33 -25.90
CA SER A 617 -6.57 20.45 -26.58
C SER A 617 -5.90 19.47 -27.55
N GLU A 618 -4.89 19.91 -28.29
CA GLU A 618 -4.10 19.04 -29.18
C GLU A 618 -3.30 18.00 -28.37
N GLU A 619 -2.76 18.39 -27.21
CA GLU A 619 -2.07 17.50 -26.28
C GLU A 619 -2.99 16.40 -25.73
N ARG A 620 -4.22 16.74 -25.31
CA ARG A 620 -5.22 15.76 -24.82
C ARG A 620 -5.43 14.65 -25.85
N GLU A 621 -5.66 15.03 -27.11
CA GLU A 621 -5.88 14.08 -28.20
C GLU A 621 -4.60 13.31 -28.58
N GLN A 622 -3.41 13.89 -28.38
CA GLN A 622 -2.15 13.21 -28.64
C GLN A 622 -1.79 12.17 -27.56
N VAL A 623 -2.02 12.47 -26.28
CA VAL A 623 -1.76 11.53 -25.17
C VAL A 623 -2.56 10.23 -25.35
N VAL A 624 -3.81 10.32 -25.80
CA VAL A 624 -4.65 9.15 -26.14
C VAL A 624 -4.05 8.31 -27.28
N LYS A 625 -3.59 8.96 -28.35
CA LYS A 625 -2.96 8.30 -29.51
C LYS A 625 -1.65 7.61 -29.11
N ASP A 626 -0.82 8.32 -28.34
CA ASP A 626 0.44 7.80 -27.81
C ASP A 626 0.20 6.59 -26.88
N LEU A 627 -0.82 6.62 -26.02
CA LEU A 627 -1.16 5.50 -25.13
C LEU A 627 -1.55 4.24 -25.92
N LEU A 628 -2.34 4.38 -27.00
CA LEU A 628 -2.65 3.24 -27.86
C LEU A 628 -1.40 2.66 -28.54
N VAL A 629 -0.43 3.50 -28.92
CA VAL A 629 0.86 3.02 -29.44
C VAL A 629 1.64 2.26 -28.36
N VAL A 630 1.69 2.75 -27.12
CA VAL A 630 2.37 2.07 -26.01
C VAL A 630 1.75 0.70 -25.74
N LEU A 631 0.42 0.66 -25.53
CA LEU A 631 -0.30 -0.58 -25.19
C LEU A 631 -0.38 -1.61 -26.34
N SER A 632 -0.15 -1.19 -27.59
CA SER A 632 -0.08 -2.10 -28.75
C SER A 632 1.30 -2.73 -28.96
N ASN A 633 2.35 -2.17 -28.34
CA ASN A 633 3.75 -2.54 -28.64
C ASN A 633 4.53 -3.06 -27.42
N ILE A 634 4.09 -2.79 -26.19
CA ILE A 634 4.62 -3.45 -24.98
C ILE A 634 3.76 -4.66 -24.66
N ASP A 635 4.38 -5.81 -24.36
CA ASP A 635 3.66 -7.03 -24.02
C ASP A 635 3.12 -7.04 -22.58
N MET A 636 1.96 -7.67 -22.40
CA MET A 636 1.19 -7.64 -21.14
C MET A 636 1.99 -8.09 -19.91
N VAL A 637 2.86 -9.09 -20.06
CA VAL A 637 3.73 -9.63 -19.01
C VAL A 637 4.74 -8.58 -18.49
N ASN A 638 5.13 -7.62 -19.33
CA ASN A 638 6.04 -6.54 -18.97
C ASN A 638 5.29 -5.31 -18.40
N MET A 639 3.96 -5.26 -18.58
CA MET A 639 3.08 -4.26 -17.97
C MET A 639 2.61 -4.67 -16.57
N GLU A 640 2.25 -5.95 -16.39
CA GLU A 640 1.85 -6.59 -15.12
C GLU A 640 2.66 -6.16 -13.86
N PRO A 641 4.01 -6.06 -13.87
CA PRO A 641 4.80 -5.62 -12.69
C PRO A 641 4.44 -4.25 -12.12
N ASN A 642 3.89 -3.37 -12.95
CA ASN A 642 3.49 -2.04 -12.52
C ASN A 642 2.14 -2.04 -11.77
N GLY A 643 1.43 -3.18 -11.77
CA GLY A 643 0.20 -3.44 -11.02
C GLY A 643 -0.89 -2.40 -11.22
N ASP A 644 -1.72 -2.19 -10.19
CA ASP A 644 -2.80 -1.21 -10.24
C ASP A 644 -2.30 0.21 -10.55
N SER A 645 -1.06 0.59 -10.22
CA SER A 645 -0.52 1.91 -10.60
C SER A 645 -0.58 2.16 -12.12
N PHE A 646 -0.28 1.15 -12.94
CA PHE A 646 -0.39 1.23 -14.39
C PHE A 646 -1.84 1.25 -14.87
N ILE A 647 -2.68 0.43 -14.25
CA ILE A 647 -4.10 0.33 -14.59
C ILE A 647 -4.83 1.65 -14.25
N GLN A 648 -4.59 2.24 -13.08
CA GLN A 648 -5.09 3.58 -12.71
C GLN A 648 -4.62 4.67 -13.67
N LYS A 649 -3.34 4.63 -14.10
CA LYS A 649 -2.81 5.57 -15.12
C LYS A 649 -3.56 5.44 -16.45
N ILE A 650 -3.88 4.22 -16.90
CA ILE A 650 -4.74 3.99 -18.09
C ILE A 650 -6.16 4.51 -17.85
N ARG A 651 -6.80 4.13 -16.73
CA ARG A 651 -8.17 4.58 -16.38
C ARG A 651 -8.27 6.11 -16.39
N SER A 652 -7.29 6.81 -15.82
CA SER A 652 -7.22 8.28 -15.73
C SER A 652 -7.02 8.97 -17.08
N ILE A 653 -6.49 8.28 -18.10
CA ILE A 653 -6.40 8.80 -19.48
C ILE A 653 -7.66 8.41 -20.26
N ALA A 654 -8.18 7.21 -20.06
CA ALA A 654 -9.42 6.75 -20.69
C ALA A 654 -10.65 7.56 -20.25
N SER A 655 -10.68 8.07 -19.00
CA SER A 655 -11.75 8.94 -18.52
C SER A 655 -11.86 10.25 -19.30
N THR A 656 -10.76 10.81 -19.83
CA THR A 656 -10.79 12.05 -20.62
C THR A 656 -11.46 11.86 -22.01
N LEU A 657 -11.82 10.62 -22.38
CA LEU A 657 -12.65 10.31 -23.54
C LEU A 657 -14.16 10.25 -23.24
N LEU A 658 -14.56 10.26 -21.96
CA LEU A 658 -15.97 10.24 -21.56
C LEU A 658 -16.58 11.65 -21.60
N ASP A 659 -15.82 12.68 -21.24
CA ASP A 659 -16.26 14.08 -21.17
C ASP A 659 -16.36 14.80 -22.53
N VAL A 660 -16.58 14.06 -23.62
CA VAL A 660 -16.77 14.64 -24.96
C VAL A 660 -18.11 15.41 -25.00
N PRO A 661 -18.11 16.73 -25.28
CA PRO A 661 -19.35 17.48 -25.39
C PRO A 661 -20.27 16.91 -26.47
N LYS A 662 -21.55 16.71 -26.13
CA LYS A 662 -22.61 16.12 -27.01
C LYS A 662 -22.83 16.88 -28.33
N GLU A 663 -22.17 18.03 -28.49
CA GLU A 663 -22.17 18.92 -29.63
C GLU A 663 -21.10 18.54 -30.69
N ARG A 664 -20.03 17.81 -30.34
CA ARG A 664 -19.02 17.28 -31.29
C ARG A 664 -19.59 16.10 -32.12
N LYS A 665 -20.67 16.32 -32.86
CA LYS A 665 -21.28 15.31 -33.76
C LYS A 665 -20.40 15.08 -35.00
N GLY A 666 -20.02 13.83 -35.25
CA GLY A 666 -19.27 13.42 -36.44
C GLY A 666 -18.28 12.28 -36.17
N SER A 667 -17.36 12.08 -37.11
CA SER A 667 -16.35 11.00 -37.06
C SER A 667 -15.43 11.06 -35.84
N VAL A 668 -15.18 12.25 -35.27
CA VAL A 668 -14.32 12.42 -34.07
C VAL A 668 -14.93 11.70 -32.86
N ALA A 669 -16.24 11.81 -32.64
CA ALA A 669 -16.90 11.09 -31.54
C ALA A 669 -16.82 9.56 -31.73
N GLN A 670 -16.92 9.09 -32.99
CA GLN A 670 -16.77 7.67 -33.31
C GLN A 670 -15.33 7.18 -33.09
N GLN A 671 -14.32 7.97 -33.45
CA GLN A 671 -12.91 7.67 -33.15
C GLN A 671 -12.63 7.62 -31.64
N HIS A 672 -13.21 8.54 -30.85
CA HIS A 672 -13.11 8.50 -29.39
C HIS A 672 -13.77 7.23 -28.81
N GLN A 673 -14.89 6.79 -29.36
CA GLN A 673 -15.55 5.54 -28.98
C GLN A 673 -14.70 4.30 -29.36
N ASP A 674 -14.08 4.28 -30.54
CA ASP A 674 -13.15 3.23 -30.96
C ASP A 674 -11.90 3.14 -30.06
N TYR A 675 -11.39 4.28 -29.60
CA TYR A 675 -10.28 4.35 -28.63
C TYR A 675 -10.71 3.84 -27.25
N LEU A 676 -11.90 4.24 -26.77
CA LEU A 676 -12.45 3.77 -25.50
C LEU A 676 -12.68 2.26 -25.51
N TYR A 677 -13.22 1.67 -26.58
CA TYR A 677 -13.37 0.21 -26.69
C TYR A 677 -12.03 -0.52 -26.61
N LYS A 678 -10.97 0.00 -27.23
CA LYS A 678 -9.62 -0.59 -27.14
C LYS A 678 -9.06 -0.50 -25.73
N PHE A 679 -9.22 0.64 -25.05
CA PHE A 679 -8.80 0.76 -23.65
C PHE A 679 -9.59 -0.17 -22.73
N LEU A 680 -10.91 -0.31 -22.91
CA LEU A 680 -11.73 -1.22 -22.12
C LEU A 680 -11.37 -2.70 -22.36
N ASP A 681 -11.07 -3.10 -23.59
CA ASP A 681 -10.54 -4.44 -23.90
C ASP A 681 -9.20 -4.70 -23.20
N ILE A 682 -8.26 -3.76 -23.28
CA ILE A 682 -6.92 -3.88 -22.66
C ILE A 682 -7.02 -3.86 -21.13
N LEU A 683 -7.84 -2.97 -20.55
CA LEU A 683 -8.15 -2.95 -19.11
C LEU A 683 -8.77 -4.29 -18.69
N SER A 684 -9.76 -4.82 -19.42
CA SER A 684 -10.39 -6.11 -19.09
C SER A 684 -9.45 -7.32 -19.16
N LYS A 685 -8.28 -7.18 -19.80
CA LYS A 685 -7.19 -8.18 -19.84
C LYS A 685 -6.21 -8.00 -18.69
N LEU A 686 -5.81 -6.76 -18.39
CA LEU A 686 -4.93 -6.41 -17.26
C LEU A 686 -5.61 -6.63 -15.90
N GLU A 687 -6.88 -6.28 -15.78
CA GLU A 687 -7.68 -6.34 -14.55
C GLU A 687 -8.23 -7.74 -14.23
N ARG A 688 -7.98 -8.77 -15.07
CA ARG A 688 -8.92 -9.90 -15.26
C ARG A 688 -9.06 -10.88 -14.09
N VAL A 689 -9.74 -10.41 -13.06
CA VAL A 689 -10.62 -11.13 -12.14
C VAL A 689 -11.99 -11.19 -12.83
N SER A 690 -12.33 -12.36 -13.38
CA SER A 690 -13.18 -12.47 -14.59
C SER A 690 -14.69 -12.25 -14.39
N PRO A 691 -15.45 -12.21 -15.50
CA PRO A 691 -16.66 -13.04 -15.60
C PRO A 691 -16.51 -14.16 -16.65
N GLU A 692 -17.53 -15.00 -16.72
CA GLU A 692 -17.52 -16.34 -17.32
C GLU A 692 -17.48 -16.35 -18.85
N VAL A 693 -16.79 -17.34 -19.42
CA VAL A 693 -17.19 -17.99 -20.67
C VAL A 693 -16.99 -19.50 -20.45
N SER A 694 -18.08 -20.25 -20.40
CA SER A 694 -18.04 -21.71 -20.31
C SER A 694 -17.69 -22.28 -21.68
N ASP A 695 -16.46 -22.75 -21.86
CA ASP A 695 -16.10 -23.50 -23.06
C ASP A 695 -16.72 -24.91 -22.99
N PRO A 696 -17.61 -25.32 -23.93
CA PRO A 696 -18.32 -26.59 -23.82
C PRO A 696 -17.43 -27.83 -23.99
N ASN A 697 -16.21 -27.67 -24.54
CA ASN A 697 -15.29 -28.78 -24.78
C ASN A 697 -14.28 -28.91 -23.65
N GLY A 698 -14.60 -29.74 -22.66
CA GLY A 698 -13.78 -29.93 -21.45
C GLY A 698 -12.37 -30.46 -21.72
N GLY A 699 -11.37 -29.59 -21.56
CA GLY A 699 -9.95 -29.92 -21.49
C GLY A 699 -9.15 -28.75 -20.91
N SER A 700 -8.21 -29.02 -19.98
CA SER A 700 -7.35 -28.03 -19.29
C SER A 700 -8.03 -27.05 -18.29
N PHE A 701 -9.23 -27.33 -17.81
CA PHE A 701 -10.02 -26.38 -16.99
C PHE A 701 -9.54 -26.16 -15.53
N ASP A 702 -8.45 -26.79 -15.09
CA ASP A 702 -8.08 -26.94 -13.67
C ASP A 702 -7.07 -25.86 -13.19
N GLU A 703 -5.78 -26.00 -13.50
CA GLU A 703 -4.70 -25.17 -12.90
C GLU A 703 -4.82 -23.66 -13.17
N GLU A 704 -5.20 -23.24 -14.39
CA GLU A 704 -5.38 -21.82 -14.73
C GLU A 704 -6.63 -21.22 -14.05
N SER A 705 -7.64 -22.05 -13.75
CA SER A 705 -8.80 -21.64 -12.94
C SER A 705 -8.41 -21.49 -11.47
N GLU A 706 -7.64 -22.42 -10.90
CA GLU A 706 -7.06 -22.28 -9.56
C GLU A 706 -6.21 -21.01 -9.45
N LEU A 707 -5.31 -20.76 -10.42
CA LEU A 707 -4.40 -19.61 -10.42
C LEU A 707 -5.16 -18.26 -10.43
N ARG A 708 -6.34 -18.21 -11.06
CA ARG A 708 -7.22 -17.03 -11.02
C ARG A 708 -7.89 -16.86 -9.67
N LEU A 709 -8.42 -17.94 -9.08
CA LEU A 709 -9.06 -17.91 -7.76
C LEU A 709 -8.07 -17.57 -6.64
N TRP A 710 -6.85 -18.11 -6.70
CA TRP A 710 -5.77 -17.84 -5.74
C TRP A 710 -5.32 -16.37 -5.74
N ALA A 711 -5.44 -15.72 -6.91
CA ALA A 711 -5.08 -14.33 -7.18
C ALA A 711 -6.23 -13.32 -6.99
N ASP A 712 -7.43 -13.74 -6.60
CA ASP A 712 -8.60 -12.87 -6.56
C ASP A 712 -8.49 -11.80 -5.45
N LEU A 713 -8.79 -10.54 -5.81
CA LEU A 713 -8.81 -9.36 -4.94
C LEU A 713 -10.19 -8.67 -4.89
N ARG A 714 -11.22 -9.24 -5.52
CA ARG A 714 -12.57 -8.63 -5.66
C ARG A 714 -13.18 -8.22 -4.32
N ASP A 715 -13.12 -9.10 -3.32
CA ASP A 715 -13.62 -8.79 -1.97
C ASP A 715 -12.91 -7.59 -1.34
N HIS A 716 -11.62 -7.41 -1.61
CA HIS A 716 -10.84 -6.26 -1.13
C HIS A 716 -11.13 -4.99 -1.94
N GLN A 717 -11.29 -5.10 -3.26
CA GLN A 717 -11.68 -4.00 -4.13
C GLN A 717 -13.10 -3.49 -3.82
N LEU A 718 -14.05 -4.39 -3.59
CA LEU A 718 -15.42 -4.06 -3.19
C LEU A 718 -15.44 -3.39 -1.81
N ARG A 719 -14.82 -4.00 -0.78
CA ARG A 719 -14.72 -3.37 0.54
C ARG A 719 -14.03 -2.01 0.48
N PHE A 720 -13.01 -1.86 -0.35
CA PHE A 720 -12.33 -0.58 -0.57
C PHE A 720 -13.27 0.47 -1.18
N GLN A 721 -14.08 0.10 -2.18
CA GLN A 721 -15.12 0.97 -2.75
C GLN A 721 -16.23 1.31 -1.74
N GLU A 722 -16.70 0.34 -0.95
CA GLU A 722 -17.67 0.55 0.14
C GLU A 722 -17.18 1.56 1.19
N HIS A 723 -15.87 1.57 1.47
CA HIS A 723 -15.23 2.53 2.38
C HIS A 723 -14.84 3.86 1.68
N GLY A 724 -15.43 4.19 0.52
CA GLY A 724 -15.21 5.46 -0.18
C GLY A 724 -13.96 5.52 -1.07
N GLY A 725 -13.31 4.38 -1.32
CA GLY A 725 -12.11 4.29 -2.17
C GLY A 725 -10.93 5.07 -1.60
N VAL A 726 -10.12 5.67 -2.49
CA VAL A 726 -8.91 6.43 -2.09
C VAL A 726 -9.25 7.67 -1.24
N TYR A 727 -10.51 8.09 -1.30
CA TYR A 727 -11.08 9.29 -0.67
C TYR A 727 -11.90 8.99 0.60
N GLY A 728 -11.81 7.76 1.13
CA GLY A 728 -12.60 7.29 2.26
C GLY A 728 -12.46 8.13 3.54
N PHE A 729 -13.61 8.62 4.04
CA PHE A 729 -13.80 9.31 5.31
C PHE A 729 -14.67 8.47 6.25
#